data_AF-A0A9N9VDF2-F1
#
_entry.id   AF-A0A9N9VDF2-F1
#
_cell.length_a   1.000
_cell.length_b   1.000
_cell.length_c   1.000
_cell.angle_alpha   90.00
_cell.angle_beta   90.00
_cell.angle_gamma   90.00
#
_symmetry.space_group_name_H-M   'P 1'
#
loop_
_entity.id
_entity.type
_entity.pdbx_description
1 polymer ?
#
loop_
_entity_poly.entity_id
_entity_poly.type
_entity_poly.pdbx_seq_one_letter_code
_entity_poly.pdbx_strand_id
1 'polypeptide(L)'
;MTARRQETELPLLHNGGRQDRPNRQRPRRLASSRPFPAQTTQNFANSDVDHSRTTPWSVDRDQEGSVLDGYTTETSSSTQTMVIPSTRPNDASNNTRSKLLRHKEVPVRLDGGGSEKWQPFWLRPTVLGTFSALFLCYAIALPVLLSFSHRNNGLLEARRDLEQLWRFGPTAVFTLVTILWSRVELQTLRYFPWVQSQTSNDSSIYMLDYTSKISITILIQSLRKKHFLVFIITLTTLLLKVQVVLIPSLFSLKTVQVSKPVPVQIWDFFDPEFSHRNFGEGYKTGYWNFRAIQDFNTGIPFGVGNNSIYQTFAQANTTNATRGTIDSPLTTIVDGLFFDVECRQVESCTPVYSYYSDTSQPQVSVDLKFEGCPQASRTRVYNAFSPLYWHNKTSLDDRLSSNSPADHCSQLPNQFNHSIYLASRWVPSPENSSIPILNACAGVICSPTAWIAKTEVRDDGNHPKMTLLPDQEKTPIKTNPFELIENSVPDALGGNTSSPLMINSFLLESTDVEKKYPDGFPLSLYTNQVMYDSVLTLNQALGPLVAHHELRNKTERQTTGSRPFEVDRLQLNRPICICLAVISALSAFVSVWAILQYKGAFKNWHRNPATILGLMSFSDGQRLEPSSEQKETRIKSWRQHQESPLPLPTWLRLITTIYVLGLIISLVTVLQLSNASNGILTLKEGTLSLWWTAGPTLAIYLVTLYTTSSDTVVRDLAIHAKLGVRSCTVRELDISLLDMLGLRALYYSVRWKIHTVTLTQLLAIACGFLASLSSLLFFPSNFPGSFDVNIKQQSWFGSRALAPENGGKMSEYNIARWALNGLMITQTKSNFTWPDFTYRDLIFPRLEIDGPSQDWNSSVSFELEAPAIKLMPECTQLPQDVLIRNPTHYSWDFYYTANLTHTCPNGTKFTMEYWNSVYPVQYDSYMLAELEPRVDPCPTDLWMEKTYFWGKRLNYTFGHTAVWRCNYTWAEVPTKLNMLWAEKGLQVDHQRPPSPDYSKAKPLYPSFSTPTFGGDEIDTFWPKTTFSYDQEGIVEWLDTRYHYLFQPTGSLDVTRIGDPDYDQTLLEAIHSSYALIAGQLANALNRLNIDEASTSSPSHSEELPLISATATDKRQRRLFQKADMTYLIVGILSLCFLINTWALVSSGLKRFINYRGKFFLDLEMKDLVPPDYNSIAMATSLLSPSNYSKYLDSGDEQGPGMLGLRFRMGWFIRKGGQERELTIGVLNDPDFQFLGGKQSNG
;
A
#
# COMPACT_ATOMS: atom_id res chain seq x y z
N MET A 1 17.64 -67.58 20.39
CA MET A 1 17.83 -66.31 21.12
C MET A 1 16.71 -66.14 22.12
N THR A 2 16.91 -65.34 23.16
CA THR A 2 16.14 -65.30 24.42
C THR A 2 14.79 -64.59 24.35
N ALA A 3 13.92 -64.88 25.32
CA ALA A 3 12.66 -64.18 25.59
C ALA A 3 12.43 -64.05 27.12
N ARG A 4 11.71 -63.00 27.56
CA ARG A 4 11.08 -62.73 28.88
C ARG A 4 10.02 -61.61 28.63
N ARG A 5 8.82 -61.55 29.24
CA ARG A 5 8.38 -61.59 30.67
C ARG A 5 8.80 -60.33 31.45
N GLN A 6 7.98 -59.74 32.34
CA GLN A 6 6.69 -60.19 32.93
C GLN A 6 5.78 -59.03 33.45
N GLU A 7 4.63 -59.43 34.04
CA GLU A 7 3.57 -58.65 34.72
C GLU A 7 4.04 -57.52 35.66
N THR A 8 3.27 -56.44 35.92
CA THR A 8 2.14 -56.35 36.91
C THR A 8 1.54 -54.92 36.89
N GLU A 9 0.30 -54.57 37.32
CA GLU A 9 -0.98 -55.32 37.48
C GLU A 9 -2.24 -54.38 37.42
N LEU A 10 -3.22 -54.44 38.35
CA LEU A 10 -4.54 -53.75 38.45
C LEU A 10 -4.90 -53.54 39.96
N PRO A 11 -6.14 -53.18 40.44
CA PRO A 11 -7.42 -52.77 39.81
C PRO A 11 -7.94 -51.38 40.36
N LEU A 12 -9.12 -50.79 40.12
CA LEU A 12 -10.58 -51.14 40.16
C LEU A 12 -11.36 -49.97 39.47
N LEU A 13 -12.66 -49.98 39.08
CA LEU A 13 -13.82 -50.87 39.26
C LEU A 13 -14.86 -50.68 38.10
N HIS A 14 -15.70 -51.70 37.88
CA HIS A 14 -17.05 -51.81 37.21
C HIS A 14 -17.77 -50.60 36.57
N ASN A 15 -18.71 -50.75 35.61
CA ASN A 15 -19.28 -51.87 34.80
C ASN A 15 -19.89 -51.22 33.52
N GLY A 16 -20.05 -51.84 32.33
CA GLY A 16 -20.58 -53.16 31.97
C GLY A 16 -22.02 -53.01 31.42
N GLY A 17 -22.44 -53.56 30.27
CA GLY A 17 -21.74 -54.28 29.19
C GLY A 17 -22.71 -55.06 28.26
N ARG A 18 -22.23 -55.53 27.09
CA ARG A 18 -22.89 -56.49 26.14
C ARG A 18 -24.17 -55.95 25.41
N GLN A 19 -24.55 -56.38 24.19
CA GLN A 19 -24.01 -57.25 23.11
C GLN A 19 -24.76 -56.91 21.77
N ASP A 20 -24.44 -57.35 20.53
CA ASP A 20 -23.38 -58.24 20.01
C ASP A 20 -22.93 -57.86 18.56
N ARG A 21 -23.58 -58.42 17.51
CA ARG A 21 -23.11 -58.63 16.12
C ARG A 21 -24.29 -58.99 15.19
N PRO A 22 -24.14 -59.17 13.84
CA PRO A 22 -23.09 -58.72 12.90
C PRO A 22 -23.68 -58.13 11.57
N ASN A 23 -22.82 -57.98 10.53
CA ASN A 23 -23.12 -57.92 9.08
C ASN A 23 -23.70 -56.61 8.48
N ARG A 24 -23.43 -56.24 7.22
CA ARG A 24 -22.26 -56.48 6.31
C ARG A 24 -22.33 -55.48 5.12
N GLN A 25 -21.17 -55.18 4.52
CA GLN A 25 -20.98 -54.54 3.18
C GLN A 25 -21.29 -53.03 2.99
N ARG A 26 -20.49 -52.44 2.08
CA ARG A 26 -20.58 -51.10 1.43
C ARG A 26 -21.46 -51.25 0.14
N PRO A 27 -21.95 -50.21 -0.60
CA PRO A 27 -21.28 -48.90 -0.82
C PRO A 27 -22.11 -47.62 -1.18
N ARG A 28 -21.39 -46.51 -1.39
CA ARG A 28 -21.68 -45.31 -2.24
C ARG A 28 -22.88 -44.37 -1.94
N ARG A 29 -22.53 -43.18 -1.42
CA ARG A 29 -22.94 -41.79 -1.79
C ARG A 29 -24.39 -41.44 -2.21
N LEU A 30 -24.87 -40.36 -1.56
CA LEU A 30 -25.68 -39.21 -2.03
C LEU A 30 -27.22 -39.15 -1.79
N ALA A 31 -27.57 -38.17 -0.93
CA ALA A 31 -28.61 -37.12 -1.07
C ALA A 31 -30.10 -37.39 -0.77
N SER A 32 -30.63 -36.57 0.17
CA SER A 32 -32.04 -36.10 0.34
C SER A 32 -33.17 -37.14 0.50
N SER A 33 -34.12 -37.00 1.43
CA SER A 33 -34.85 -35.78 1.84
C SER A 33 -35.60 -35.96 3.19
N ARG A 34 -36.18 -34.88 3.74
CA ARG A 34 -37.17 -34.90 4.84
C ARG A 34 -38.58 -34.53 4.32
N PRO A 35 -39.67 -35.09 4.88
CA PRO A 35 -41.03 -34.58 4.65
C PRO A 35 -41.80 -34.16 5.93
N PHE A 36 -42.51 -33.02 5.84
CA PHE A 36 -43.86 -32.75 6.39
C PHE A 36 -44.09 -32.60 7.93
N PRO A 37 -45.24 -32.00 8.40
CA PRO A 37 -45.19 -30.91 9.40
C PRO A 37 -46.33 -30.97 10.47
N ALA A 38 -46.90 -29.78 10.81
CA ALA A 38 -48.18 -29.50 11.50
C ALA A 38 -48.07 -29.28 13.04
N GLN A 39 -48.97 -28.57 13.75
CA GLN A 39 -50.28 -27.99 13.35
C GLN A 39 -50.80 -26.88 14.33
N THR A 40 -51.60 -25.90 13.83
CA THR A 40 -52.67 -25.11 14.54
C THR A 40 -52.31 -24.17 15.73
N THR A 41 -53.14 -23.20 16.20
CA THR A 41 -54.56 -22.79 15.96
C THR A 41 -54.87 -21.31 16.32
N GLN A 42 -55.72 -20.61 15.53
CA GLN A 42 -56.87 -19.71 15.89
C GLN A 42 -56.74 -18.53 16.91
N ASN A 43 -57.56 -17.45 16.99
CA ASN A 43 -58.65 -16.75 16.22
C ASN A 43 -58.68 -15.26 16.75
N PHE A 44 -59.29 -14.19 16.21
CA PHE A 44 -60.60 -13.85 15.59
C PHE A 44 -60.41 -12.61 14.65
N ALA A 45 -61.05 -12.43 13.48
CA ALA A 45 -62.44 -11.97 13.16
C ALA A 45 -62.74 -10.48 13.52
N ASN A 46 -63.40 -9.62 12.69
CA ASN A 46 -64.10 -9.85 11.40
C ASN A 46 -64.41 -8.54 10.59
N SER A 47 -64.73 -8.68 9.28
CA SER A 47 -65.59 -7.83 8.38
C SER A 47 -65.30 -6.32 8.16
N ASP A 48 -65.44 -5.68 6.97
CA ASP A 48 -65.62 -6.02 5.52
C ASP A 48 -65.32 -4.69 4.70
N VAL A 49 -65.58 -4.38 3.41
CA VAL A 49 -66.42 -4.91 2.30
C VAL A 49 -65.94 -4.45 0.88
N ASP A 50 -66.73 -4.75 -0.15
CA ASP A 50 -66.74 -4.50 -1.62
C ASP A 50 -66.50 -3.05 -2.21
N HIS A 51 -66.34 -2.76 -3.53
CA HIS A 51 -66.44 -3.54 -4.80
C HIS A 51 -65.68 -2.93 -6.05
N SER A 52 -65.26 -3.80 -6.99
CA SER A 52 -65.23 -3.74 -8.49
C SER A 52 -64.81 -2.52 -9.39
N ARG A 53 -63.80 -2.78 -10.26
CA ARG A 53 -63.75 -2.69 -11.77
C ARG A 53 -63.65 -1.37 -12.62
N THR A 54 -62.74 -1.45 -13.63
CA THR A 54 -62.77 -0.98 -15.07
C THR A 54 -62.65 0.50 -15.51
N THR A 55 -61.51 0.81 -16.17
CA THR A 55 -61.29 1.35 -17.56
C THR A 55 -62.44 2.09 -18.31
N PRO A 56 -62.16 3.19 -19.06
CA PRO A 56 -61.67 3.06 -20.45
C PRO A 56 -60.67 4.14 -20.94
N TRP A 57 -60.43 4.18 -22.27
CA TRP A 57 -59.43 4.96 -23.03
C TRP A 57 -59.95 6.29 -23.63
N SER A 58 -59.01 7.07 -24.23
CA SER A 58 -59.21 8.04 -25.35
C SER A 58 -59.73 9.45 -24.99
N VAL A 59 -59.49 10.55 -25.73
CA VAL A 59 -58.55 10.90 -26.85
C VAL A 59 -58.56 12.44 -27.04
N ASP A 60 -57.49 13.05 -27.58
CA ASP A 60 -57.42 14.44 -28.13
C ASP A 60 -57.70 15.65 -27.17
N ARG A 61 -57.29 16.92 -27.43
CA ARG A 61 -56.14 17.51 -28.16
C ARG A 61 -56.02 19.03 -27.83
N ASP A 62 -55.08 19.73 -28.50
CA ASP A 62 -54.98 21.18 -28.78
C ASP A 62 -54.60 22.12 -27.60
N GLN A 63 -53.41 22.75 -27.62
CA GLN A 63 -53.02 24.09 -28.17
C GLN A 63 -53.30 25.24 -27.16
N GLU A 64 -52.51 26.32 -27.02
CA GLU A 64 -51.34 26.87 -27.73
C GLU A 64 -50.52 27.76 -26.73
N GLY A 65 -49.28 28.23 -26.95
CA GLY A 65 -48.31 28.13 -28.06
C GLY A 65 -46.87 28.45 -27.57
N SER A 66 -45.82 28.06 -28.31
CA SER A 66 -44.98 28.94 -29.18
C SER A 66 -44.05 29.92 -28.43
N VAL A 67 -42.79 30.21 -28.79
CA VAL A 67 -41.92 29.98 -29.98
C VAL A 67 -40.48 30.41 -29.54
N LEU A 68 -39.30 30.00 -30.01
CA LEU A 68 -38.68 28.92 -30.83
C LEU A 68 -37.13 29.10 -30.61
N ASP A 69 -36.13 28.27 -30.91
CA ASP A 69 -35.90 26.91 -31.47
C ASP A 69 -34.51 26.44 -30.91
N GLY A 70 -33.87 25.30 -31.21
CA GLY A 70 -34.24 24.18 -32.09
C GLY A 70 -33.22 23.02 -32.10
N TYR A 71 -33.71 21.84 -32.51
CA TYR A 71 -33.05 20.66 -33.10
C TYR A 71 -31.77 20.08 -32.41
N THR A 72 -31.79 18.94 -31.69
CA THR A 72 -32.00 17.50 -32.11
C THR A 72 -30.91 16.96 -33.05
N THR A 73 -30.47 15.69 -33.07
CA THR A 73 -30.66 14.44 -32.28
C THR A 73 -29.36 13.59 -32.52
N GLU A 74 -29.13 12.33 -32.12
CA GLU A 74 -30.00 11.19 -31.75
C GLU A 74 -29.26 10.15 -30.89
N THR A 75 -30.02 9.31 -30.19
CA THR A 75 -29.50 8.22 -29.33
C THR A 75 -29.51 6.87 -30.02
N SER A 76 -28.45 6.07 -29.83
CA SER A 76 -28.61 4.61 -29.74
C SER A 76 -27.48 3.95 -28.95
N SER A 77 -27.71 3.68 -27.66
CA SER A 77 -27.04 2.59 -26.96
C SER A 77 -28.10 1.64 -26.40
N SER A 78 -27.93 0.34 -26.65
CA SER A 78 -28.87 -0.69 -26.19
C SER A 78 -28.10 -1.96 -25.80
N THR A 79 -27.51 -1.93 -24.61
CA THR A 79 -26.83 -3.08 -24.01
C THR A 79 -27.88 -4.15 -23.66
N GLN A 80 -28.13 -5.10 -24.56
CA GLN A 80 -29.01 -6.22 -24.25
C GLN A 80 -28.33 -7.19 -23.27
N THR A 81 -28.76 -7.12 -22.01
CA THR A 81 -28.46 -8.11 -20.98
C THR A 81 -29.12 -9.44 -21.31
N MET A 82 -28.31 -10.48 -21.52
CA MET A 82 -28.81 -11.86 -21.64
C MET A 82 -29.16 -12.39 -20.24
N VAL A 83 -30.41 -12.22 -19.82
CA VAL A 83 -30.97 -12.97 -18.67
C VAL A 83 -31.66 -14.23 -19.18
N ILE A 84 -31.49 -15.34 -18.47
CA ILE A 84 -32.15 -16.61 -18.76
C ILE A 84 -33.35 -16.76 -17.82
N PRO A 85 -34.60 -16.74 -18.32
CA PRO A 85 -35.76 -17.17 -17.53
C PRO A 85 -35.74 -18.69 -17.38
N SER A 86 -36.00 -19.18 -16.17
CA SER A 86 -36.20 -20.61 -15.93
C SER A 86 -37.66 -21.00 -16.20
N THR A 87 -37.86 -21.95 -17.13
CA THR A 87 -39.11 -22.71 -17.23
C THR A 87 -38.83 -24.21 -17.37
N ARG A 88 -39.71 -25.00 -16.76
CA ARG A 88 -39.81 -26.47 -16.77
C ARG A 88 -41.30 -26.82 -16.94
N PRO A 89 -41.67 -28.07 -17.31
CA PRO A 89 -40.93 -29.09 -18.03
C PRO A 89 -41.80 -29.60 -19.23
N ASN A 90 -41.77 -30.91 -19.50
CA ASN A 90 -42.58 -31.66 -20.48
C ASN A 90 -42.11 -31.51 -21.96
N ASP A 91 -41.98 -32.57 -22.77
CA ASP A 91 -42.26 -33.99 -22.50
C ASP A 91 -41.42 -34.99 -23.35
N ALA A 92 -41.49 -36.26 -22.97
CA ALA A 92 -41.29 -37.48 -23.78
C ALA A 92 -40.01 -37.71 -24.65
N SER A 93 -39.20 -38.67 -24.19
CA SER A 93 -38.65 -39.82 -24.95
C SER A 93 -37.76 -39.67 -26.22
N ASN A 94 -36.51 -40.11 -26.07
CA ASN A 94 -35.81 -41.15 -26.87
C ASN A 94 -35.87 -41.17 -28.43
N ASN A 95 -34.69 -41.01 -29.04
CA ASN A 95 -33.90 -42.07 -29.75
C ASN A 95 -33.40 -41.82 -31.20
N THR A 96 -32.28 -42.47 -31.51
CA THR A 96 -31.81 -42.88 -32.87
C THR A 96 -31.79 -41.86 -34.04
N ARG A 97 -30.81 -40.96 -33.99
CA ARG A 97 -29.60 -41.01 -34.86
C ARG A 97 -29.66 -41.83 -36.19
N SER A 98 -30.48 -41.50 -37.19
CA SER A 98 -30.22 -41.88 -38.62
C SER A 98 -31.16 -41.26 -39.70
N LYS A 99 -30.95 -39.99 -40.10
CA LYS A 99 -31.30 -39.45 -41.45
C LYS A 99 -30.90 -37.97 -41.59
N LEU A 100 -29.69 -37.68 -42.12
CA LEU A 100 -29.36 -36.33 -42.63
C LEU A 100 -28.13 -36.32 -43.58
N LEU A 101 -28.10 -37.27 -44.52
CA LEU A 101 -27.16 -37.27 -45.66
C LEU A 101 -27.91 -37.35 -46.99
N ARG A 102 -28.54 -36.23 -47.36
CA ARG A 102 -28.78 -35.86 -48.76
C ARG A 102 -28.60 -34.35 -48.85
N HIS A 103 -27.61 -33.87 -49.61
CA HIS A 103 -27.40 -32.43 -49.79
C HIS A 103 -28.60 -31.83 -50.55
N LYS A 104 -29.23 -30.80 -49.98
CA LYS A 104 -30.04 -29.86 -50.74
C LYS A 104 -29.14 -28.67 -51.05
N GLU A 105 -28.58 -28.66 -52.25
CA GLU A 105 -27.81 -27.50 -52.71
C GLU A 105 -28.78 -26.35 -52.96
N VAL A 106 -28.52 -25.20 -52.33
CA VAL A 106 -29.32 -23.99 -52.50
C VAL A 106 -28.72 -23.19 -53.66
N PRO A 107 -29.47 -22.93 -54.75
CA PRO A 107 -29.00 -22.06 -55.80
C PRO A 107 -28.91 -20.63 -55.25
N VAL A 108 -27.75 -20.00 -55.40
CA VAL A 108 -27.59 -18.56 -55.15
C VAL A 108 -28.02 -17.84 -56.42
N ARG A 109 -28.86 -16.81 -56.30
CA ARG A 109 -29.32 -16.02 -57.45
C ARG A 109 -28.12 -15.39 -58.19
N LEU A 110 -28.22 -15.42 -59.52
CA LEU A 110 -27.53 -14.50 -60.40
C LEU A 110 -28.56 -13.42 -60.74
N ASP A 111 -28.58 -12.35 -59.95
CA ASP A 111 -29.31 -11.13 -60.31
C ASP A 111 -28.39 -10.29 -61.21
N GLY A 112 -28.78 -10.09 -62.47
CA GLY A 112 -27.98 -9.39 -63.48
C GLY A 112 -28.44 -7.94 -63.69
N GLY A 113 -27.52 -7.06 -64.08
CA GLY A 113 -27.86 -5.65 -64.36
C GLY A 113 -26.71 -4.66 -64.29
N GLY A 114 -25.62 -4.88 -65.04
CA GLY A 114 -24.50 -3.93 -65.15
C GLY A 114 -23.13 -4.59 -65.05
N SER A 115 -22.19 -4.17 -65.90
CA SER A 115 -20.82 -4.69 -65.95
C SER A 115 -19.93 -3.99 -64.91
N GLU A 116 -20.15 -4.27 -63.62
CA GLU A 116 -19.26 -3.83 -62.55
C GLU A 116 -17.83 -4.35 -62.80
N LYS A 117 -16.91 -3.44 -63.14
CA LYS A 117 -15.49 -3.78 -63.34
C LYS A 117 -14.86 -4.18 -62.01
N TRP A 118 -14.31 -5.39 -61.98
CA TRP A 118 -13.69 -6.00 -60.82
C TRP A 118 -12.49 -5.18 -60.32
N GLN A 119 -12.45 -4.91 -59.01
CA GLN A 119 -11.34 -4.20 -58.36
C GLN A 119 -10.95 -4.85 -57.03
N PRO A 120 -9.64 -5.07 -56.76
CA PRO A 120 -9.16 -5.63 -55.51
C PRO A 120 -9.50 -4.73 -54.31
N PHE A 121 -10.19 -5.30 -53.32
CA PHE A 121 -10.83 -4.55 -52.22
C PHE A 121 -9.86 -3.69 -51.40
N TRP A 122 -8.68 -4.20 -51.04
CA TRP A 122 -7.73 -3.49 -50.16
C TRP A 122 -6.94 -2.38 -50.86
N LEU A 123 -6.96 -2.37 -52.20
CA LEU A 123 -6.35 -1.36 -53.06
C LEU A 123 -7.32 -0.24 -53.48
N ARG A 124 -8.58 -0.29 -53.03
CA ARG A 124 -9.55 0.78 -53.28
C ARG A 124 -9.10 2.08 -52.58
N PRO A 125 -9.15 3.26 -53.25
CA PRO A 125 -8.72 4.53 -52.65
C PRO A 125 -9.40 4.89 -51.34
N THR A 126 -10.64 4.43 -51.12
CA THR A 126 -11.36 4.58 -49.85
C THR A 126 -10.70 3.81 -48.71
N VAL A 127 -10.32 2.54 -48.93
CA VAL A 127 -9.66 1.70 -47.92
C VAL A 127 -8.27 2.26 -47.60
N LEU A 128 -7.48 2.60 -48.62
CA LEU A 128 -6.19 3.27 -48.42
C LEU A 128 -6.34 4.60 -47.67
N GLY A 129 -7.38 5.39 -47.98
CA GLY A 129 -7.72 6.61 -47.27
C GLY A 129 -8.03 6.39 -45.78
N THR A 130 -8.75 5.32 -45.42
CA THR A 130 -8.99 5.01 -43.99
C THR A 130 -7.71 4.67 -43.23
N PHE A 131 -6.77 3.92 -43.83
CA PHE A 131 -5.45 3.70 -43.23
C PHE A 131 -4.66 5.00 -43.08
N SER A 132 -4.70 5.86 -44.10
CA SER A 132 -4.03 7.17 -44.09
C SER A 132 -4.51 8.05 -42.93
N ALA A 133 -5.84 8.14 -42.76
CA ALA A 133 -6.46 8.85 -41.65
C ALA A 133 -6.06 8.26 -40.29
N LEU A 134 -6.07 6.93 -40.12
CA LEU A 134 -5.66 6.26 -38.88
C LEU A 134 -4.19 6.54 -38.52
N PHE A 135 -3.27 6.47 -39.49
CA PHE A 135 -1.85 6.77 -39.26
C PHE A 135 -1.62 8.24 -38.89
N LEU A 136 -2.35 9.17 -39.52
CA LEU A 136 -2.32 10.59 -39.18
C LEU A 136 -2.88 10.85 -37.78
N CYS A 137 -3.97 10.18 -37.39
CA CYS A 137 -4.50 10.23 -36.03
C CYS A 137 -3.46 9.75 -34.99
N TYR A 138 -2.75 8.64 -35.24
CA TYR A 138 -1.69 8.18 -34.33
C TYR A 138 -0.49 9.13 -34.26
N ALA A 139 -0.11 9.73 -35.40
CA ALA A 139 0.97 10.72 -35.47
C ALA A 139 0.68 11.99 -34.64
N ILE A 140 -0.59 12.38 -34.51
CA ILE A 140 -1.03 13.54 -33.71
C ILE A 140 -1.29 13.14 -32.24
N ALA A 141 -1.96 12.02 -32.00
CA ALA A 141 -2.36 11.61 -30.66
C ALA A 141 -1.17 11.33 -29.73
N LEU A 142 -0.10 10.70 -30.24
CA LEU A 142 1.08 10.35 -29.45
C LEU A 142 1.79 11.60 -28.85
N PRO A 143 2.16 12.64 -29.64
CA PRO A 143 2.67 13.91 -29.10
C PRO A 143 1.74 14.63 -28.12
N VAL A 144 0.42 14.61 -28.36
CA VAL A 144 -0.56 15.23 -27.45
C VAL A 144 -0.59 14.51 -26.09
N LEU A 145 -0.64 13.18 -26.10
CA LEU A 145 -0.57 12.36 -24.88
C LEU A 145 0.76 12.55 -24.13
N LEU A 146 1.88 12.69 -24.84
CA LEU A 146 3.18 12.98 -24.24
C LEU A 146 3.22 14.36 -23.56
N SER A 147 2.65 15.39 -24.19
CA SER A 147 2.57 16.74 -23.62
C SER A 147 1.70 16.77 -22.36
N PHE A 148 0.52 16.14 -22.41
CA PHE A 148 -0.39 15.98 -21.27
C PHE A 148 0.28 15.20 -20.12
N SER A 149 0.91 14.07 -20.44
CA SER A 149 1.66 13.24 -19.48
C SER A 149 2.79 14.01 -18.78
N HIS A 150 3.42 14.97 -19.45
CA HIS A 150 4.50 15.74 -18.85
C HIS A 150 3.99 16.85 -17.94
N ARG A 151 2.91 17.55 -18.33
CA ARG A 151 2.27 18.60 -17.52
C ARG A 151 1.65 18.06 -16.23
N ASN A 152 1.01 16.89 -16.30
CA ASN A 152 0.17 16.36 -15.20
C ASN A 152 0.86 15.31 -14.32
N ASN A 153 2.20 15.16 -14.44
CA ASN A 153 2.98 14.10 -13.79
C ASN A 153 2.38 12.68 -14.02
N GLY A 154 2.05 12.40 -15.28
CA GLY A 154 1.38 11.19 -15.76
C GLY A 154 -0.01 11.46 -16.35
N LEU A 155 -0.66 10.43 -16.92
CA LEU A 155 -2.00 10.55 -17.53
C LEU A 155 -3.12 10.04 -16.63
N LEU A 156 -2.90 8.90 -15.97
CA LEU A 156 -3.91 8.17 -15.21
C LEU A 156 -3.28 7.51 -13.97
N GLU A 157 -4.09 7.37 -12.92
CA GLU A 157 -3.80 6.52 -11.75
C GLU A 157 -3.83 5.04 -12.18
N ALA A 158 -2.72 4.34 -11.96
CA ALA A 158 -2.53 2.95 -12.34
C ALA A 158 -3.21 2.00 -11.34
N ARG A 159 -4.54 2.03 -11.28
CA ARG A 159 -5.31 1.05 -10.50
C ARG A 159 -4.94 -0.36 -10.96
N ARG A 160 -4.61 -1.25 -10.02
CA ARG A 160 -4.07 -2.61 -10.28
C ARG A 160 -4.95 -3.42 -11.26
N ASP A 161 -6.27 -3.26 -11.17
CA ASP A 161 -7.25 -3.93 -12.03
C ASP A 161 -7.14 -3.50 -13.51
N LEU A 162 -6.74 -2.25 -13.76
CA LEU A 162 -6.59 -1.65 -15.09
C LEU A 162 -5.18 -1.79 -15.66
N GLU A 163 -4.20 -2.31 -14.90
CA GLU A 163 -2.79 -2.38 -15.33
C GLU A 163 -2.62 -3.15 -16.65
N GLN A 164 -3.40 -4.22 -16.79
CA GLN A 164 -3.36 -5.13 -17.92
C GLN A 164 -3.97 -4.48 -19.19
N LEU A 165 -4.92 -3.56 -19.03
CA LEU A 165 -5.68 -2.96 -20.13
C LEU A 165 -4.83 -1.97 -20.95
N TRP A 166 -4.06 -1.09 -20.29
CA TRP A 166 -3.25 -0.09 -21.00
C TRP A 166 -1.94 -0.63 -21.58
N ARG A 167 -1.42 -1.76 -21.06
CA ARG A 167 -0.32 -2.50 -21.71
C ARG A 167 -0.81 -3.23 -22.95
N PHE A 168 -1.87 -4.02 -22.82
CA PHE A 168 -2.36 -4.89 -23.89
C PHE A 168 -3.06 -4.12 -25.02
N GLY A 169 -3.95 -3.18 -24.68
CA GLY A 169 -4.86 -2.52 -25.62
C GLY A 169 -4.15 -1.86 -26.81
N PRO A 170 -3.20 -0.94 -26.61
CA PRO A 170 -2.45 -0.31 -27.70
C PRO A 170 -1.70 -1.32 -28.57
N THR A 171 -1.05 -2.33 -27.99
CA THR A 171 -0.35 -3.37 -28.74
C THR A 171 -1.31 -4.23 -29.57
N ALA A 172 -2.49 -4.54 -29.05
CA ALA A 172 -3.54 -5.27 -29.76
C ALA A 172 -4.14 -4.45 -30.93
N VAL A 173 -4.31 -3.13 -30.76
CA VAL A 173 -4.80 -2.24 -31.83
C VAL A 173 -3.78 -2.17 -32.97
N PHE A 174 -2.49 -1.97 -32.69
CA PHE A 174 -1.46 -1.89 -33.73
C PHE A 174 -1.18 -3.24 -34.40
N THR A 175 -1.28 -4.37 -33.69
CA THR A 175 -1.21 -5.69 -34.34
C THR A 175 -2.40 -5.93 -35.27
N LEU A 176 -3.62 -5.56 -34.87
CA LEU A 176 -4.80 -5.61 -35.74
C LEU A 176 -4.61 -4.75 -37.01
N VAL A 177 -4.18 -3.50 -36.87
CA VAL A 177 -3.89 -2.62 -38.03
C VAL A 177 -2.80 -3.23 -38.93
N THR A 178 -1.76 -3.82 -38.36
CA THR A 178 -0.69 -4.51 -39.12
C THR A 178 -1.21 -5.74 -39.88
N ILE A 179 -2.10 -6.54 -39.26
CA ILE A 179 -2.75 -7.69 -39.90
C ILE A 179 -3.62 -7.24 -41.07
N LEU A 180 -4.36 -6.14 -40.95
CA LEU A 180 -5.17 -5.59 -42.03
C LEU A 180 -4.30 -5.01 -43.15
N TRP A 181 -3.26 -4.23 -42.82
CA TRP A 181 -2.31 -3.69 -43.80
C TRP A 181 -1.54 -4.77 -44.56
N SER A 182 -1.27 -5.94 -43.95
CA SER A 182 -0.66 -7.08 -44.66
C SER A 182 -1.44 -7.54 -45.90
N ARG A 183 -2.75 -7.24 -45.97
CA ARG A 183 -3.60 -7.52 -47.15
C ARG A 183 -3.44 -6.46 -48.24
N VAL A 184 -3.12 -5.21 -47.87
CA VAL A 184 -2.71 -4.16 -48.82
C VAL A 184 -1.38 -4.54 -49.47
N GLU A 185 -0.38 -4.94 -48.67
CA GLU A 185 0.91 -5.47 -49.17
C GLU A 185 0.68 -6.66 -50.10
N LEU A 186 0.00 -7.72 -49.64
CA LEU A 186 -0.21 -8.93 -50.42
C LEU A 186 -0.93 -8.68 -51.76
N GLN A 187 -1.99 -7.86 -51.76
CA GLN A 187 -2.67 -7.52 -53.03
C GLN A 187 -1.78 -6.64 -53.92
N THR A 188 -0.99 -5.73 -53.37
CA THR A 188 0.00 -4.96 -54.15
C THR A 188 0.99 -5.89 -54.85
N LEU A 189 1.62 -6.81 -54.12
CA LEU A 189 2.63 -7.73 -54.66
C LEU A 189 2.06 -8.66 -55.74
N ARG A 190 0.81 -9.09 -55.59
CA ARG A 190 0.10 -9.96 -56.54
C ARG A 190 -0.34 -9.25 -57.82
N TYR A 191 -0.89 -8.03 -57.70
CA TYR A 191 -1.54 -7.34 -58.82
C TYR A 191 -0.61 -6.37 -59.57
N PHE A 192 0.56 -6.02 -59.01
CA PHE A 192 1.50 -5.08 -59.66
C PHE A 192 1.97 -5.52 -61.08
N PRO A 193 2.34 -6.78 -61.35
CA PRO A 193 2.74 -7.20 -62.71
C PRO A 193 1.61 -7.02 -63.75
N TRP A 194 0.36 -7.26 -63.33
CA TRP A 194 -0.85 -7.15 -64.15
C TRP A 194 -1.24 -5.70 -64.47
N VAL A 195 -0.93 -4.75 -63.58
CA VAL A 195 -1.09 -3.31 -63.86
C VAL A 195 0.00 -2.85 -64.82
N GLN A 196 1.26 -3.19 -64.52
CA GLN A 196 2.40 -2.68 -65.28
C GLN A 196 2.37 -3.15 -66.75
N SER A 197 1.92 -4.37 -67.02
CA SER A 197 1.75 -4.92 -68.38
C SER A 197 0.65 -4.26 -69.22
N GLN A 198 -0.29 -3.52 -68.61
CA GLN A 198 -1.24 -2.69 -69.37
C GLN A 198 -0.68 -1.32 -69.78
N THR A 199 0.47 -0.93 -69.20
CA THR A 199 1.08 0.40 -69.38
C THR A 199 2.47 0.37 -70.03
N SER A 200 3.07 -0.81 -70.18
CA SER A 200 4.42 -0.98 -70.72
C SER A 200 4.60 -2.34 -71.39
N ASN A 201 5.24 -2.33 -72.56
CA ASN A 201 5.52 -3.52 -73.36
C ASN A 201 6.84 -4.23 -72.98
N ASP A 202 7.49 -3.87 -71.86
CA ASP A 202 8.73 -4.54 -71.44
C ASP A 202 8.49 -6.02 -71.08
N SER A 203 9.13 -6.91 -71.84
CA SER A 203 9.16 -8.35 -71.61
C SER A 203 9.56 -8.77 -70.18
N SER A 204 10.36 -7.96 -69.46
CA SER A 204 10.79 -8.26 -68.09
C SER A 204 9.68 -8.18 -67.04
N ILE A 205 8.54 -7.55 -67.38
CA ILE A 205 7.35 -7.45 -66.52
C ILE A 205 6.66 -8.81 -66.38
N TYR A 206 6.54 -9.57 -67.47
CA TYR A 206 5.84 -10.87 -67.46
C TYR A 206 6.58 -11.95 -66.66
N MET A 207 7.89 -11.78 -66.42
CA MET A 207 8.72 -12.63 -65.58
C MET A 207 8.76 -12.19 -64.11
N LEU A 208 7.99 -11.17 -63.72
CA LEU A 208 8.05 -10.58 -62.39
C LEU A 208 7.10 -11.28 -61.41
N ASP A 209 7.66 -12.07 -60.50
CA ASP A 209 6.97 -12.51 -59.29
C ASP A 209 7.58 -11.80 -58.06
N TYR A 210 6.73 -11.21 -57.22
CA TYR A 210 7.09 -10.70 -55.89
C TYR A 210 6.46 -11.51 -54.75
N THR A 211 5.44 -12.32 -55.01
CA THR A 211 4.67 -13.05 -54.01
C THR A 211 5.42 -14.22 -53.40
N SER A 212 6.32 -14.87 -54.16
CA SER A 212 7.20 -15.95 -53.70
C SER A 212 8.48 -15.49 -52.97
N LYS A 213 8.64 -14.18 -52.72
CA LYS A 213 9.89 -13.58 -52.21
C LYS A 213 9.73 -13.01 -50.80
N ILE A 214 10.85 -12.88 -50.08
CA ILE A 214 10.88 -12.38 -48.71
C ILE A 214 10.87 -10.84 -48.73
N SER A 215 10.11 -10.16 -47.85
CA SER A 215 9.93 -8.70 -47.89
C SER A 215 11.22 -7.88 -48.04
N ILE A 216 12.36 -8.31 -47.45
CA ILE A 216 13.66 -7.63 -47.59
C ILE A 216 14.17 -7.70 -49.04
N THR A 217 14.08 -8.86 -49.71
CA THR A 217 14.52 -8.98 -51.11
C THR A 217 13.57 -8.26 -52.05
N ILE A 218 12.27 -8.22 -51.74
CA ILE A 218 11.29 -7.40 -52.46
C ILE A 218 11.63 -5.92 -52.35
N LEU A 219 11.93 -5.40 -51.16
CA LEU A 219 12.26 -4.00 -50.92
C LEU A 219 13.52 -3.58 -51.70
N ILE A 220 14.57 -4.39 -51.68
CA ILE A 220 15.79 -4.14 -52.46
C ILE A 220 15.55 -4.25 -53.97
N GLN A 221 14.80 -5.27 -54.43
CA GLN A 221 14.56 -5.50 -55.86
C GLN A 221 13.61 -4.46 -56.46
N SER A 222 12.57 -4.04 -55.74
CA SER A 222 11.64 -2.99 -56.18
C SER A 222 12.31 -1.63 -56.26
N LEU A 223 13.16 -1.26 -55.29
CA LEU A 223 13.95 -0.04 -55.36
C LEU A 223 14.90 -0.06 -56.58
N ARG A 224 15.64 -1.16 -56.79
CA ARG A 224 16.54 -1.31 -57.96
C ARG A 224 15.80 -1.28 -59.29
N LYS A 225 14.59 -1.85 -59.39
CA LYS A 225 13.72 -1.78 -60.57
C LYS A 225 12.90 -0.48 -60.67
N LYS A 226 13.06 0.49 -59.76
CA LYS A 226 12.25 1.74 -59.67
C LYS A 226 10.73 1.49 -59.54
N HIS A 227 10.32 0.33 -59.02
CA HIS A 227 8.92 -0.04 -58.79
C HIS A 227 8.41 0.58 -57.48
N PHE A 228 8.27 1.91 -57.47
CA PHE A 228 8.08 2.69 -56.24
C PHE A 228 6.85 2.27 -55.43
N LEU A 229 5.73 1.86 -56.03
CA LEU A 229 4.55 1.38 -55.29
C LEU A 229 4.91 0.20 -54.36
N VAL A 230 5.60 -0.80 -54.92
CA VAL A 230 5.98 -2.03 -54.20
C VAL A 230 6.97 -1.70 -53.09
N PHE A 231 7.96 -0.84 -53.37
CA PHE A 231 8.91 -0.37 -52.38
C PHE A 231 8.22 0.35 -51.21
N ILE A 232 7.34 1.30 -51.52
CA ILE A 232 6.64 2.15 -50.56
C ILE A 232 5.70 1.34 -49.66
N ILE A 233 4.93 0.39 -50.21
CA ILE A 233 3.99 -0.41 -49.43
C ILE A 233 4.70 -1.48 -48.59
N THR A 234 5.77 -2.12 -49.09
CA THR A 234 6.57 -3.08 -48.29
C THR A 234 7.37 -2.40 -47.18
N LEU A 235 7.91 -1.20 -47.44
CA LEU A 235 8.51 -0.34 -46.41
C LEU A 235 7.49 0.00 -45.32
N THR A 236 6.23 0.28 -45.68
CA THR A 236 5.17 0.54 -44.68
C THR A 236 4.92 -0.65 -43.79
N THR A 237 4.80 -1.86 -44.34
CA THR A 237 4.62 -3.03 -43.46
C THR A 237 5.82 -3.25 -42.56
N LEU A 238 7.06 -3.06 -43.05
CA LEU A 238 8.26 -3.12 -42.22
C LEU A 238 8.20 -2.13 -41.04
N LEU A 239 7.77 -0.89 -41.31
CA LEU A 239 7.60 0.15 -40.30
C LEU A 239 6.51 -0.19 -39.26
N LEU A 240 5.33 -0.65 -39.68
CA LEU A 240 4.27 -1.10 -38.76
C LEU A 240 4.71 -2.28 -37.88
N LYS A 241 5.46 -3.22 -38.47
CA LYS A 241 6.05 -4.37 -37.77
C LYS A 241 7.07 -3.92 -36.70
N VAL A 242 7.82 -2.83 -36.93
CA VAL A 242 8.69 -2.21 -35.91
C VAL A 242 7.88 -1.50 -34.82
N GLN A 243 6.77 -0.81 -35.16
CA GLN A 243 5.92 -0.18 -34.15
C GLN A 243 5.37 -1.19 -33.14
N VAL A 244 4.89 -2.35 -33.62
CA VAL A 244 4.38 -3.46 -32.78
C VAL A 244 5.39 -3.91 -31.71
N VAL A 245 6.69 -3.93 -32.04
CA VAL A 245 7.78 -4.30 -31.11
C VAL A 245 8.10 -3.18 -30.10
N LEU A 246 7.89 -1.91 -30.48
CA LEU A 246 8.20 -0.74 -29.63
C LEU A 246 7.07 -0.38 -28.65
N ILE A 247 5.80 -0.57 -29.01
CA ILE A 247 4.63 -0.17 -28.20
C ILE A 247 4.61 -0.77 -26.78
N PRO A 248 4.98 -2.05 -26.54
CA PRO A 248 5.12 -2.60 -25.19
C PRO A 248 6.07 -1.82 -24.25
N SER A 249 6.93 -0.97 -24.81
CA SER A 249 7.91 -0.14 -24.07
C SER A 249 7.47 1.32 -23.91
N LEU A 250 6.30 1.71 -24.45
CA LEU A 250 5.82 3.10 -24.51
C LEU A 250 5.49 3.70 -23.14
N PHE A 251 5.15 2.87 -22.15
CA PHE A 251 4.68 3.32 -20.84
C PHE A 251 5.63 2.89 -19.73
N SER A 252 5.81 3.78 -18.74
CA SER A 252 6.48 3.48 -17.46
C SER A 252 5.56 3.86 -16.29
N LEU A 253 5.70 3.14 -15.17
CA LEU A 253 5.04 3.47 -13.91
C LEU A 253 5.95 4.41 -13.11
N LYS A 254 5.39 5.51 -12.60
CA LYS A 254 6.06 6.44 -11.68
C LYS A 254 5.21 6.60 -10.42
N THR A 255 5.79 6.36 -9.25
CA THR A 255 5.19 6.68 -7.96
C THR A 255 5.06 8.20 -7.80
N VAL A 256 3.88 8.66 -7.39
CA VAL A 256 3.62 10.06 -7.04
C VAL A 256 2.80 10.07 -5.75
N GLN A 257 3.26 10.82 -4.75
CA GLN A 257 2.47 11.10 -3.55
C GLN A 257 1.31 12.03 -3.92
N VAL A 258 0.08 11.59 -3.68
CA VAL A 258 -1.14 12.35 -3.96
C VAL A 258 -1.95 12.45 -2.67
N SER A 259 -2.14 13.67 -2.15
CA SER A 259 -3.07 13.87 -1.04
C SER A 259 -4.50 13.63 -1.50
N LYS A 260 -5.24 12.80 -0.76
CA LYS A 260 -6.67 12.52 -0.99
C LYS A 260 -7.45 12.91 0.28
N PRO A 261 -8.69 13.40 0.16
CA PRO A 261 -9.53 13.68 1.32
C PRO A 261 -9.94 12.38 2.02
N VAL A 262 -10.01 12.43 3.35
CA VAL A 262 -10.29 11.28 4.24
C VAL A 262 -11.22 11.74 5.36
N PRO A 263 -12.26 10.97 5.74
CA PRO A 263 -13.08 11.30 6.90
C PRO A 263 -12.27 11.18 8.20
N VAL A 264 -12.37 12.21 9.04
CA VAL A 264 -11.67 12.33 10.31
C VAL A 264 -12.70 12.51 11.43
N GLN A 265 -12.50 11.82 12.53
CA GLN A 265 -13.29 11.92 13.75
C GLN A 265 -12.48 12.73 14.76
N ILE A 266 -13.02 13.88 15.17
CA ILE A 266 -12.56 14.68 16.30
C ILE A 266 -13.17 14.09 17.57
N TRP A 267 -12.41 13.98 18.65
CA TRP A 267 -12.83 13.32 19.90
C TRP A 267 -13.15 14.30 21.05
N ASP A 268 -12.70 15.54 20.96
CA ASP A 268 -12.88 16.56 21.99
C ASP A 268 -13.26 17.94 21.43
N PHE A 269 -13.68 18.84 22.31
CA PHE A 269 -13.88 20.25 22.02
C PHE A 269 -13.50 21.12 23.22
N PHE A 270 -13.19 22.38 22.95
CA PHE A 270 -12.97 23.42 23.95
C PHE A 270 -14.27 24.20 24.16
N ASP A 271 -14.69 24.36 25.41
CA ASP A 271 -15.87 25.15 25.78
C ASP A 271 -15.45 26.57 26.19
N PRO A 272 -15.85 27.64 25.46
CA PRO A 272 -15.47 29.01 25.81
C PRO A 272 -16.19 29.55 27.05
N GLU A 273 -17.31 28.95 27.45
CA GLU A 273 -18.14 29.35 28.60
C GLU A 273 -17.71 28.68 29.93
N PHE A 274 -16.75 27.76 29.85
CA PHE A 274 -16.23 26.98 30.98
C PHE A 274 -15.73 27.89 32.12
N SER A 275 -16.31 27.73 33.32
CA SER A 275 -15.96 28.54 34.50
C SER A 275 -16.06 27.67 35.75
N HIS A 276 -14.95 27.56 36.50
CA HIS A 276 -14.82 26.63 37.62
C HIS A 276 -14.55 27.37 38.92
N ARG A 277 -15.05 26.81 40.03
CA ARG A 277 -14.85 27.33 41.40
C ARG A 277 -14.39 26.30 42.42
N ASN A 278 -14.48 25.01 42.09
CA ASN A 278 -13.95 23.91 42.90
C ASN A 278 -13.11 23.03 41.97
N PHE A 279 -11.79 23.05 42.17
CA PHE A 279 -10.83 22.17 41.52
C PHE A 279 -10.41 21.08 42.53
N GLY A 280 -10.34 19.82 42.09
CA GLY A 280 -9.92 18.67 42.91
C GLY A 280 -8.39 18.47 42.88
N GLU A 281 -7.90 17.24 43.02
CA GLU A 281 -6.45 16.97 42.88
C GLU A 281 -5.97 16.74 41.43
N GLY A 282 -6.87 16.50 40.47
CA GLY A 282 -6.52 16.16 39.08
C GLY A 282 -5.58 17.18 38.39
N TYR A 283 -5.70 18.45 38.76
CA TYR A 283 -4.97 19.62 38.25
C TYR A 283 -3.45 19.46 38.34
N LYS A 284 -2.96 18.74 39.36
CA LYS A 284 -1.54 18.47 39.57
C LYS A 284 -0.91 17.60 38.46
N THR A 285 -1.73 16.94 37.64
CA THR A 285 -1.29 16.16 36.46
C THR A 285 -0.55 17.02 35.43
N GLY A 286 -0.98 18.27 35.19
CA GLY A 286 -0.37 19.15 34.19
C GLY A 286 1.09 19.50 34.53
N TYR A 287 1.36 19.82 35.80
CA TYR A 287 2.70 20.09 36.32
C TYR A 287 3.63 18.87 36.21
N TRP A 288 3.16 17.70 36.65
CA TRP A 288 3.98 16.49 36.57
C TRP A 288 4.26 16.03 35.14
N ASN A 289 3.35 16.28 34.22
CA ASN A 289 3.55 15.97 32.80
C ASN A 289 4.56 16.91 32.14
N PHE A 290 4.59 18.19 32.54
CA PHE A 290 5.67 19.09 32.13
C PHE A 290 7.04 18.59 32.62
N ARG A 291 7.14 18.22 33.90
CA ARG A 291 8.39 17.63 34.45
C ARG A 291 8.79 16.35 33.72
N ALA A 292 7.85 15.45 33.42
CA ALA A 292 8.14 14.23 32.67
C ALA A 292 8.64 14.47 31.23
N ILE A 293 8.20 15.55 30.58
CA ILE A 293 8.70 15.98 29.26
C ILE A 293 10.12 16.54 29.38
N GLN A 294 10.37 17.40 30.38
CA GLN A 294 11.68 18.03 30.58
C GLN A 294 12.76 17.05 31.06
N ASP A 295 12.44 16.20 32.05
CA ASP A 295 13.42 15.37 32.76
C ASP A 295 13.73 14.05 32.04
N PHE A 296 12.78 13.51 31.27
CA PHE A 296 12.96 12.24 30.55
C PHE A 296 12.91 12.37 29.01
N ASN A 297 12.82 13.60 28.46
CA ASN A 297 12.64 13.88 27.03
C ASN A 297 11.45 13.10 26.40
N THR A 298 10.34 12.95 27.15
CA THR A 298 9.12 12.33 26.59
C THR A 298 8.49 13.23 25.52
N GLY A 299 7.86 12.63 24.51
CA GLY A 299 7.21 13.37 23.44
C GLY A 299 6.00 14.18 23.94
N ILE A 300 5.85 15.39 23.40
CA ILE A 300 4.72 16.28 23.68
C ILE A 300 3.40 15.54 23.32
N PRO A 301 2.36 15.58 24.20
CA PRO A 301 1.12 14.84 23.98
C PRO A 301 0.40 15.20 22.69
N PHE A 302 -0.24 14.20 22.08
CA PHE A 302 -1.18 14.45 20.99
C PHE A 302 -2.31 15.38 21.46
N GLY A 303 -2.49 16.51 20.78
CA GLY A 303 -3.34 17.61 21.21
C GLY A 303 -2.59 18.82 21.78
N VAL A 304 -1.27 18.75 22.00
CA VAL A 304 -0.45 19.86 22.55
C VAL A 304 0.56 20.35 21.51
N GLY A 305 0.74 21.67 21.45
CA GLY A 305 1.81 22.37 20.74
C GLY A 305 2.53 23.33 21.68
N ASN A 306 3.53 24.05 21.17
CA ASN A 306 4.52 24.75 22.01
C ASN A 306 3.93 25.79 22.98
N ASN A 307 2.94 26.59 22.53
CA ASN A 307 2.29 27.65 23.32
C ASN A 307 0.75 27.55 23.24
N SER A 308 0.22 26.37 22.87
CA SER A 308 -1.20 26.19 22.52
C SER A 308 -1.60 24.72 22.53
N ILE A 309 -2.90 24.45 22.53
CA ILE A 309 -3.46 23.12 22.37
C ILE A 309 -4.41 23.06 21.18
N TYR A 310 -4.61 21.89 20.60
CA TYR A 310 -5.54 21.63 19.50
C TYR A 310 -6.42 20.41 19.81
N GLN A 311 -7.57 20.32 19.16
CA GLN A 311 -8.50 19.19 19.34
C GLN A 311 -7.84 17.86 18.94
N THR A 312 -8.07 16.78 19.69
CA THR A 312 -7.59 15.45 19.29
C THR A 312 -8.49 14.83 18.23
N PHE A 313 -7.88 14.12 17.27
CA PHE A 313 -8.58 13.52 16.13
C PHE A 313 -7.92 12.23 15.65
N ALA A 314 -8.66 11.42 14.90
CA ALA A 314 -8.15 10.25 14.21
C ALA A 314 -8.90 10.02 12.89
N GLN A 315 -8.34 9.21 11.98
CA GLN A 315 -9.09 8.77 10.79
C GLN A 315 -10.30 7.94 11.23
N ALA A 316 -11.49 8.32 10.74
CA ALA A 316 -12.72 7.60 11.00
C ALA A 316 -12.71 6.25 10.26
N ASN A 317 -12.77 5.15 11.01
CA ASN A 317 -12.88 3.80 10.46
C ASN A 317 -13.71 2.92 11.41
N THR A 318 -14.56 2.06 10.85
CA THR A 318 -15.75 1.49 11.52
C THR A 318 -15.51 0.45 12.62
N THR A 319 -14.28 0.29 13.10
CA THR A 319 -13.93 -0.62 14.23
C THR A 319 -12.80 -0.11 15.12
N ASN A 320 -11.83 0.62 14.56
CA ASN A 320 -10.73 1.27 15.30
C ASN A 320 -10.33 2.55 14.56
N ALA A 321 -10.36 3.69 15.23
CA ALA A 321 -9.93 4.97 14.67
C ALA A 321 -8.41 5.16 14.83
N THR A 322 -7.71 5.56 13.76
CA THR A 322 -6.24 5.55 13.71
C THR A 322 -5.64 6.94 13.48
N ARG A 323 -4.61 7.31 14.24
CA ARG A 323 -3.76 8.48 14.01
C ARG A 323 -2.98 8.39 12.68
N GLY A 324 -2.30 9.47 12.32
CA GLY A 324 -1.33 9.49 11.22
C GLY A 324 -0.11 8.59 11.47
N THR A 325 0.70 8.39 10.43
CA THR A 325 2.01 7.72 10.54
C THR A 325 3.05 8.48 9.72
N ILE A 326 4.34 8.31 10.01
CA ILE A 326 5.43 9.07 9.35
C ILE A 326 5.45 8.84 7.83
N ASP A 327 5.20 7.59 7.39
CA ASP A 327 5.05 7.23 5.96
C ASP A 327 3.76 7.83 5.32
N SER A 328 2.76 8.23 6.11
CA SER A 328 1.43 8.68 5.60
C SER A 328 0.68 9.62 6.59
N PRO A 329 1.18 10.83 6.85
CA PRO A 329 0.65 11.72 7.89
C PRO A 329 -0.75 12.23 7.58
N LEU A 330 -1.55 12.43 8.62
CA LEU A 330 -2.93 12.91 8.55
C LEU A 330 -2.96 14.42 8.83
N THR A 331 -3.26 15.23 7.81
CA THR A 331 -3.44 16.68 7.97
C THR A 331 -4.93 17.02 8.06
N THR A 332 -5.36 17.80 9.05
CA THR A 332 -6.74 18.31 9.14
C THR A 332 -6.78 19.73 9.71
N ILE A 333 -7.91 20.42 9.55
CA ILE A 333 -8.19 21.69 10.21
C ILE A 333 -9.06 21.42 11.44
N VAL A 334 -8.64 21.91 12.60
CA VAL A 334 -9.27 21.77 13.92
C VAL A 334 -9.28 23.10 14.65
N ASP A 335 -10.00 23.18 15.77
CA ASP A 335 -9.84 24.30 16.70
C ASP A 335 -8.54 24.16 17.50
N GLY A 336 -7.83 25.27 17.65
CA GLY A 336 -6.70 25.44 18.55
C GLY A 336 -6.98 26.53 19.58
N LEU A 337 -6.75 26.23 20.86
CA LEU A 337 -6.80 27.18 21.98
C LEU A 337 -5.38 27.67 22.28
N PHE A 338 -5.21 28.99 22.31
CA PHE A 338 -3.94 29.68 22.52
C PHE A 338 -3.92 30.40 23.86
N PHE A 339 -2.73 30.45 24.48
CA PHE A 339 -2.47 31.18 25.71
C PHE A 339 -1.36 32.20 25.46
N ASP A 340 -1.62 33.47 25.75
CA ASP A 340 -0.68 34.56 25.52
C ASP A 340 -0.73 35.57 26.67
N VAL A 341 0.39 36.23 26.96
CA VAL A 341 0.57 37.08 28.15
C VAL A 341 1.31 38.35 27.77
N GLU A 342 0.66 39.50 27.96
CA GLU A 342 1.32 40.80 27.87
C GLU A 342 1.68 41.29 29.28
N CYS A 343 2.94 41.69 29.49
CA CYS A 343 3.44 42.26 30.75
C CYS A 343 4.08 43.64 30.55
N ARG A 344 4.04 44.49 31.59
CA ARG A 344 4.83 45.73 31.71
C ARG A 344 5.72 45.67 32.95
N GLN A 345 6.93 46.21 32.85
CA GLN A 345 7.90 46.23 33.96
C GLN A 345 7.63 47.40 34.93
N VAL A 346 8.12 47.31 36.18
CA VAL A 346 8.02 48.39 37.16
C VAL A 346 9.06 49.49 36.87
N GLU A 347 8.59 50.71 36.61
CA GLU A 347 9.42 51.91 36.45
C GLU A 347 9.89 52.46 37.80
N SER A 348 9.07 52.38 38.86
CA SER A 348 9.48 52.74 40.23
C SER A 348 8.66 52.04 41.31
N CYS A 349 9.33 51.72 42.42
CA CYS A 349 8.71 51.31 43.69
C CYS A 349 9.01 52.38 44.75
N THR A 350 7.99 52.82 45.49
CA THR A 350 8.18 53.73 46.63
C THR A 350 7.48 53.21 47.89
N PRO A 351 8.18 53.01 49.02
CA PRO A 351 7.58 52.48 50.23
C PRO A 351 6.75 53.55 50.95
N VAL A 352 5.54 53.17 51.39
CA VAL A 352 4.58 54.01 52.10
C VAL A 352 4.31 53.40 53.48
N TYR A 353 4.76 54.08 54.52
CA TYR A 353 4.59 53.63 55.91
C TYR A 353 3.26 54.12 56.48
N SER A 354 2.52 53.23 57.12
CA SER A 354 1.28 53.54 57.83
C SER A 354 1.29 52.90 59.22
N TYR A 355 0.63 53.54 60.20
CA TYR A 355 0.60 53.10 61.59
C TYR A 355 -0.86 52.99 62.05
N TYR A 356 -1.23 51.88 62.69
CA TYR A 356 -2.50 51.76 63.41
C TYR A 356 -2.37 52.34 64.82
N SER A 357 -3.48 52.81 65.37
CA SER A 357 -3.56 53.39 66.73
C SER A 357 -3.30 52.38 67.85
N ASP A 358 -3.71 51.12 67.65
CA ASP A 358 -3.77 50.11 68.72
C ASP A 358 -2.66 49.04 68.64
N THR A 359 -1.87 49.02 67.56
CA THR A 359 -0.75 48.07 67.39
C THR A 359 0.52 48.82 67.00
N SER A 360 1.57 48.72 67.82
CA SER A 360 2.86 49.41 67.63
C SER A 360 3.75 48.80 66.53
N GLN A 361 3.14 48.32 65.44
CA GLN A 361 3.81 47.74 64.28
C GLN A 361 3.52 48.60 63.03
N PRO A 362 4.54 49.04 62.27
CA PRO A 362 4.31 49.75 61.02
C PRO A 362 3.76 48.81 59.94
N GLN A 363 2.61 49.16 59.36
CA GLN A 363 2.11 48.51 58.16
C GLN A 363 2.74 49.17 56.93
N VAL A 364 3.61 48.41 56.25
CA VAL A 364 4.31 48.89 55.06
C VAL A 364 3.51 48.54 53.80
N SER A 365 3.30 49.57 52.98
CA SER A 365 2.77 49.48 51.63
C SER A 365 3.84 49.87 50.61
N VAL A 366 3.64 49.53 49.34
CA VAL A 366 4.49 49.99 48.23
C VAL A 366 3.60 50.56 47.14
N ASP A 367 3.92 51.77 46.70
CA ASP A 367 3.35 52.36 45.50
C ASP A 367 4.22 51.98 44.29
N LEU A 368 3.61 51.31 43.32
CA LEU A 368 4.22 50.73 42.14
C LEU A 368 3.76 51.48 40.88
N LYS A 369 4.70 52.02 40.12
CA LYS A 369 4.45 52.61 38.79
C LYS A 369 5.01 51.68 37.71
N PHE A 370 4.23 51.39 36.68
CA PHE A 370 4.62 50.48 35.59
C PHE A 370 4.81 51.24 34.26
N GLU A 371 5.67 50.71 33.39
CA GLU A 371 5.96 51.30 32.08
C GLU A 371 4.69 51.50 31.23
N GLY A 372 4.44 52.73 30.80
CA GLY A 372 3.25 53.11 30.03
C GLY A 372 1.95 53.22 30.85
N CYS A 373 1.97 52.89 32.15
CA CYS A 373 0.82 52.93 33.03
C CYS A 373 0.89 54.19 33.93
N PRO A 374 0.05 55.23 33.71
CA PRO A 374 0.18 56.51 34.41
C PRO A 374 -0.36 56.50 35.86
N GLN A 375 -1.11 55.46 36.24
CA GLN A 375 -1.61 55.26 37.61
C GLN A 375 -0.62 54.41 38.40
N ALA A 376 -0.34 54.82 39.64
CA ALA A 376 0.45 54.04 40.58
C ALA A 376 -0.46 53.12 41.41
N SER A 377 -0.18 51.82 41.39
CA SER A 377 -0.90 50.83 42.17
C SER A 377 -0.33 50.75 43.59
N ARG A 378 -1.18 50.73 44.62
CA ARG A 378 -0.76 50.65 46.03
C ARG A 378 -1.01 49.28 46.61
N THR A 379 0.05 48.54 46.89
CA THR A 379 -0.02 47.22 47.52
C THR A 379 0.35 47.24 49.02
N ARG A 380 -0.07 46.21 49.77
CA ARG A 380 0.42 45.87 51.12
C ARG A 380 1.33 44.65 50.99
N VAL A 381 2.46 44.64 51.71
CA VAL A 381 3.36 43.46 51.74
C VAL A 381 3.09 42.68 53.02
N TYR A 382 2.45 41.50 52.92
CA TYR A 382 1.87 40.83 54.10
C TYR A 382 2.90 40.21 55.07
N ASN A 383 4.18 40.16 54.68
CA ASN A 383 5.22 39.42 55.40
C ASN A 383 6.17 40.25 56.30
N ALA A 384 5.92 41.55 56.51
CA ALA A 384 6.85 42.48 57.16
C ALA A 384 6.83 42.52 58.72
N PHE A 385 5.87 41.85 59.37
CA PHE A 385 5.30 42.28 60.66
C PHE A 385 5.95 41.76 61.97
N SER A 386 7.19 41.22 61.96
CA SER A 386 7.82 40.70 63.19
C SER A 386 9.15 41.38 63.54
N PRO A 387 9.19 42.24 64.59
CA PRO A 387 10.39 42.97 64.99
C PRO A 387 11.63 42.15 65.34
N LEU A 388 11.46 40.87 65.66
CA LEU A 388 12.55 39.98 66.08
C LEU A 388 13.32 39.34 64.90
N TYR A 389 12.88 39.55 63.65
CA TYR A 389 13.36 38.79 62.49
C TYR A 389 13.62 39.65 61.22
N TRP A 390 13.93 40.94 61.36
CA TRP A 390 14.11 41.86 60.22
C TRP A 390 15.44 41.75 59.45
N HIS A 391 16.35 40.86 59.82
CA HIS A 391 17.63 40.71 59.11
C HIS A 391 17.43 40.04 57.74
N ASN A 392 17.73 40.79 56.66
CA ASN A 392 17.66 40.34 55.26
C ASN A 392 16.33 39.72 54.80
N LYS A 393 15.20 39.93 55.50
CA LYS A 393 13.95 39.27 55.10
C LYS A 393 13.55 39.69 53.68
N THR A 394 13.35 38.68 52.86
CA THR A 394 12.97 38.81 51.46
C THR A 394 11.49 38.47 51.33
N SER A 395 10.76 39.27 50.55
CA SER A 395 9.37 39.02 50.20
C SER A 395 9.33 38.80 48.71
N LEU A 396 9.42 37.52 48.31
CA LEU A 396 8.84 37.09 47.07
C LEU A 396 7.40 36.63 47.35
N ASP A 397 6.54 36.94 46.39
CA ASP A 397 5.11 36.68 46.37
C ASP A 397 4.20 37.60 47.18
N ASP A 398 3.06 37.87 46.55
CA ASP A 398 1.79 38.45 47.00
C ASP A 398 0.99 38.62 45.68
N ARG A 399 0.26 37.59 45.21
CA ARG A 399 -0.56 37.67 43.97
C ARG A 399 -1.71 38.65 44.17
N LEU A 400 -1.47 39.90 43.82
CA LEU A 400 -2.44 40.98 43.97
C LEU A 400 -3.40 40.97 42.79
N SER A 401 -4.53 40.25 42.96
CA SER A 401 -5.64 40.32 42.01
C SER A 401 -6.22 41.73 42.01
N SER A 402 -6.05 42.45 40.90
CA SER A 402 -6.63 43.78 40.70
C SER A 402 -8.17 43.67 40.70
N ASN A 403 -8.78 44.00 41.84
CA ASN A 403 -10.24 44.10 42.03
C ASN A 403 -10.69 45.58 42.14
N SER A 404 -9.77 46.50 41.84
CA SER A 404 -9.90 47.95 42.03
C SER A 404 -9.64 48.64 40.69
N PRO A 405 -10.56 49.49 40.18
CA PRO A 405 -10.39 50.16 38.89
C PRO A 405 -9.17 51.10 38.79
N ALA A 406 -8.52 51.42 39.92
CA ALA A 406 -7.32 52.26 39.94
C ALA A 406 -6.02 51.48 39.63
N ASP A 407 -6.09 50.14 39.64
CA ASP A 407 -4.95 49.22 39.52
C ASP A 407 -4.95 48.49 38.15
N HIS A 408 -5.73 48.99 37.17
CA HIS A 408 -5.77 48.48 35.79
C HIS A 408 -4.89 49.33 34.86
N CYS A 409 -3.92 48.72 34.17
CA CYS A 409 -3.17 49.43 33.14
C CYS A 409 -3.92 49.45 31.80
N SER A 410 -4.27 50.64 31.29
CA SER A 410 -4.98 50.80 30.01
C SER A 410 -4.13 50.47 28.76
N GLN A 411 -2.85 50.14 28.93
CA GLN A 411 -1.92 49.68 27.88
C GLN A 411 -1.73 48.15 27.89
N LEU A 412 -2.62 47.43 28.57
CA LEU A 412 -2.72 45.97 28.55
C LEU A 412 -4.15 45.54 28.16
N PRO A 413 -4.33 44.32 27.61
CA PRO A 413 -5.65 43.73 27.41
C PRO A 413 -6.47 43.70 28.71
N ASN A 414 -7.79 43.81 28.62
CA ASN A 414 -8.70 43.70 29.76
C ASN A 414 -9.65 42.50 29.60
N GLN A 415 -9.13 41.34 29.17
CA GLN A 415 -9.90 40.09 29.11
C GLN A 415 -10.08 39.47 30.51
N PHE A 416 -9.05 39.57 31.35
CA PHE A 416 -9.01 39.07 32.72
C PHE A 416 -8.41 40.13 33.65
N ASN A 417 -8.58 39.97 34.97
CA ASN A 417 -7.98 40.87 35.95
C ASN A 417 -6.45 40.81 35.85
N HIS A 418 -5.79 41.97 35.90
CA HIS A 418 -4.33 42.04 35.88
C HIS A 418 -3.76 41.44 37.17
N SER A 419 -2.73 40.60 37.03
CA SER A 419 -1.93 40.10 38.15
C SER A 419 -0.64 40.92 38.25
N ILE A 420 -0.37 41.45 39.44
CA ILE A 420 0.92 42.05 39.78
C ILE A 420 1.78 40.99 40.48
N TYR A 421 3.00 40.79 39.99
CA TYR A 421 4.01 39.94 40.60
C TYR A 421 5.18 40.80 41.09
N LEU A 422 5.46 40.72 42.40
CA LEU A 422 6.44 41.57 43.08
C LEU A 422 7.52 40.73 43.77
N ALA A 423 8.76 41.20 43.67
CA ALA A 423 9.89 40.75 44.47
C ALA A 423 10.48 41.98 45.20
N SER A 424 10.50 41.96 46.52
CA SER A 424 11.08 43.03 47.35
C SER A 424 12.02 42.50 48.43
N ARG A 425 13.20 43.12 48.57
CA ARG A 425 14.16 42.84 49.65
C ARG A 425 14.15 43.99 50.65
N TRP A 426 13.89 43.66 51.91
CA TRP A 426 13.86 44.62 53.01
C TRP A 426 15.09 44.43 53.90
N VAL A 427 15.62 45.53 54.42
CA VAL A 427 16.72 45.53 55.41
C VAL A 427 16.41 46.54 56.51
N PRO A 428 16.98 46.40 57.73
CA PRO A 428 16.79 47.41 58.78
C PRO A 428 17.38 48.76 58.35
N SER A 429 16.71 49.87 58.68
CA SER A 429 17.25 51.22 58.45
C SER A 429 18.53 51.42 59.30
N PRO A 430 19.60 52.02 58.72
CA PRO A 430 20.80 52.34 59.48
C PRO A 430 20.58 53.41 60.55
N GLU A 431 19.50 54.19 60.45
CA GLU A 431 19.12 55.23 61.43
C GLU A 431 18.26 54.68 62.57
N ASN A 432 17.47 53.63 62.31
CA ASN A 432 16.62 52.97 63.29
C ASN A 432 16.29 51.54 62.85
N SER A 433 16.86 50.55 63.52
CA SER A 433 16.61 49.12 63.24
C SER A 433 15.14 48.70 63.40
N SER A 434 14.30 49.55 64.00
CA SER A 434 12.84 49.36 64.12
C SER A 434 12.05 49.68 62.84
N ILE A 435 12.70 50.19 61.80
CA ILE A 435 12.08 50.61 60.54
C ILE A 435 12.72 49.82 59.39
N PRO A 436 11.97 48.97 58.65
CA PRO A 436 12.49 48.32 57.46
C PRO A 436 12.55 49.32 56.29
N ILE A 437 13.64 49.30 55.52
CA ILE A 437 13.79 50.05 54.26
C ILE A 437 13.85 49.10 53.07
N LEU A 438 13.30 49.56 51.95
CA LEU A 438 13.27 48.84 50.68
C LEU A 438 14.66 48.92 50.01
N ASN A 439 15.40 47.81 50.02
CA ASN A 439 16.77 47.73 49.49
C ASN A 439 16.80 47.38 48.00
N ALA A 440 15.88 46.51 47.56
CA ALA A 440 15.69 46.18 46.16
C ALA A 440 14.22 45.88 45.89
N CYS A 441 13.76 46.22 44.69
CA CYS A 441 12.40 46.01 44.24
C CYS A 441 12.39 45.73 42.74
N ALA A 442 11.68 44.69 42.34
CA ALA A 442 11.43 44.37 40.94
C ALA A 442 10.03 43.77 40.79
N GLY A 443 9.39 43.98 39.65
CA GLY A 443 8.08 43.40 39.40
C GLY A 443 7.57 43.62 38.00
N VAL A 444 6.45 42.95 37.72
CA VAL A 444 5.70 43.05 36.47
C VAL A 444 4.20 43.07 36.76
N ILE A 445 3.45 43.84 35.97
CA ILE A 445 1.99 43.72 35.85
C ILE A 445 1.70 42.99 34.55
N CYS A 446 0.91 41.92 34.61
CA CYS A 446 0.64 41.05 33.47
C CYS A 446 -0.86 40.82 33.29
N SER A 447 -1.33 40.90 32.03
CA SER A 447 -2.62 40.38 31.62
C SER A 447 -2.41 39.06 30.88
N PRO A 448 -3.00 37.95 31.34
CA PRO A 448 -3.17 36.79 30.49
C PRO A 448 -4.28 37.09 29.47
N THR A 449 -4.27 36.35 28.36
CA THR A 449 -5.29 36.33 27.32
C THR A 449 -5.38 34.92 26.74
N ALA A 450 -6.58 34.52 26.31
CA ALA A 450 -6.80 33.19 25.76
C ALA A 450 -7.95 33.16 24.76
N TRP A 451 -7.73 32.52 23.61
CA TRP A 451 -8.69 32.47 22.52
C TRP A 451 -8.60 31.16 21.71
N ILE A 452 -9.74 30.76 21.13
CA ILE A 452 -9.84 29.65 20.18
C ILE A 452 -9.82 30.23 18.75
N ALA A 453 -9.03 29.61 17.86
CA ALA A 453 -8.96 29.92 16.43
C ALA A 453 -8.74 28.63 15.60
N LYS A 454 -9.05 28.63 14.30
CA LYS A 454 -8.81 27.47 13.44
C LYS A 454 -7.34 27.29 13.09
N THR A 455 -6.86 26.06 13.18
CA THR A 455 -5.46 25.67 12.95
C THR A 455 -5.39 24.44 12.05
N GLU A 456 -4.36 24.40 11.20
CA GLU A 456 -3.99 23.19 10.50
C GLU A 456 -3.09 22.35 11.42
N VAL A 457 -3.33 21.05 11.49
CA VAL A 457 -2.50 20.10 12.25
C VAL A 457 -2.16 18.93 11.34
N ARG A 458 -0.85 18.67 11.20
CA ARG A 458 -0.27 17.54 10.48
C ARG A 458 0.25 16.51 11.47
N ASP A 459 -0.55 15.48 11.72
CA ASP A 459 -0.21 14.35 12.60
C ASP A 459 0.59 13.29 11.83
N ASP A 460 1.81 13.01 12.25
CA ASP A 460 2.67 11.92 11.76
C ASP A 460 2.68 10.71 12.70
N GLY A 461 1.89 10.74 13.78
CA GLY A 461 1.85 9.72 14.82
C GLY A 461 2.92 9.87 15.92
N ASN A 462 3.90 10.77 15.77
CA ASN A 462 5.03 10.94 16.70
C ASN A 462 5.17 12.40 17.17
N HIS A 463 5.45 13.34 16.26
CA HIS A 463 5.61 14.77 16.53
C HIS A 463 4.66 15.61 15.64
N PRO A 464 3.38 15.76 16.02
CA PRO A 464 2.39 16.49 15.25
C PRO A 464 2.78 17.97 15.09
N LYS A 465 2.76 18.48 13.85
CA LYS A 465 3.05 19.89 13.58
C LYS A 465 1.77 20.69 13.42
N MET A 466 1.62 21.71 14.27
CA MET A 466 0.51 22.66 14.28
C MET A 466 0.91 23.97 13.58
N THR A 467 0.00 24.53 12.78
CA THR A 467 0.15 25.79 12.05
C THR A 467 -1.11 26.63 12.21
N LEU A 468 -0.98 27.84 12.76
CA LEU A 468 -2.07 28.82 12.78
C LEU A 468 -2.33 29.32 11.36
N LEU A 469 -3.60 29.29 10.94
CA LEU A 469 -4.02 29.83 9.65
C LEU A 469 -4.09 31.37 9.73
N PRO A 470 -3.73 32.09 8.65
CA PRO A 470 -3.90 33.55 8.61
C PRO A 470 -5.38 33.94 8.63
N ASP A 471 -5.65 35.19 9.04
CA ASP A 471 -6.95 35.87 8.96
C ASP A 471 -8.14 35.13 9.60
N GLN A 472 -7.88 34.28 10.62
CA GLN A 472 -8.93 33.59 11.38
C GLN A 472 -9.52 34.47 12.48
N GLU A 473 -10.82 34.30 12.72
CA GLU A 473 -11.53 34.88 13.86
C GLU A 473 -11.00 34.28 15.18
N LYS A 474 -10.67 35.14 16.15
CA LYS A 474 -10.26 34.76 17.51
C LYS A 474 -11.47 34.84 18.43
N THR A 475 -11.92 33.70 18.96
CA THR A 475 -13.03 33.67 19.94
C THR A 475 -12.46 33.59 21.37
N PRO A 476 -12.66 34.59 22.23
CA PRO A 476 -12.10 34.60 23.59
C PRO A 476 -12.80 33.58 24.49
N ILE A 477 -12.06 32.98 25.44
CA ILE A 477 -12.61 32.09 26.48
C ILE A 477 -12.77 32.81 27.83
N LYS A 478 -13.55 32.21 28.74
CA LYS A 478 -13.79 32.72 30.10
C LYS A 478 -12.89 32.16 31.20
N THR A 479 -12.11 31.11 30.95
CA THR A 479 -11.19 30.53 31.96
C THR A 479 -9.90 31.34 32.05
N ASN A 480 -9.52 31.78 33.25
CA ASN A 480 -8.26 32.50 33.49
C ASN A 480 -7.05 31.54 33.43
N PRO A 481 -6.08 31.72 32.51
CA PRO A 481 -4.90 30.86 32.40
C PRO A 481 -4.02 30.82 33.66
N PHE A 482 -3.89 31.93 34.39
CA PHE A 482 -3.06 31.98 35.59
C PHE A 482 -3.64 31.15 36.74
N GLU A 483 -4.98 31.11 36.89
CA GLU A 483 -5.64 30.26 37.89
C GLU A 483 -5.52 28.77 37.57
N LEU A 484 -5.49 28.38 36.28
CA LEU A 484 -5.20 27.00 35.90
C LEU A 484 -3.76 26.61 36.27
N ILE A 485 -2.79 27.48 35.97
CA ILE A 485 -1.37 27.25 36.25
C ILE A 485 -1.12 27.12 37.76
N GLU A 486 -1.62 28.04 38.56
CA GLU A 486 -1.43 28.08 40.02
C GLU A 486 -1.97 26.81 40.69
N ASN A 487 -3.25 26.45 40.44
CA ASN A 487 -3.87 25.24 40.99
C ASN A 487 -3.27 23.92 40.46
N SER A 488 -2.37 23.97 39.45
CA SER A 488 -1.65 22.78 38.98
C SER A 488 -0.35 22.49 39.74
N VAL A 489 0.16 23.44 40.53
CA VAL A 489 1.41 23.26 41.28
C VAL A 489 1.15 22.49 42.58
N PRO A 490 1.97 21.49 42.96
CA PRO A 490 1.83 20.78 44.23
C PRO A 490 1.98 21.69 45.45
N ASP A 491 1.19 21.46 46.51
CA ASP A 491 1.26 22.22 47.76
C ASP A 491 2.64 22.16 48.43
N ALA A 492 3.31 21.02 48.35
CA ALA A 492 4.68 20.81 48.85
C ALA A 492 5.75 21.64 48.10
N LEU A 493 5.39 22.24 46.96
CA LEU A 493 6.20 23.16 46.17
C LEU A 493 5.62 24.60 46.19
N GLY A 494 4.70 24.87 47.13
CA GLY A 494 4.11 26.20 47.36
C GLY A 494 2.89 26.53 46.50
N GLY A 495 2.20 25.56 45.91
CA GLY A 495 1.16 25.81 44.87
C GLY A 495 -0.01 26.73 45.22
N ASN A 496 -0.26 27.04 46.50
CA ASN A 496 -1.27 28.01 46.95
C ASN A 496 -0.68 29.39 47.36
N THR A 497 0.65 29.53 47.40
CA THR A 497 1.39 30.72 47.91
C THR A 497 2.82 30.79 47.32
N SER A 498 2.98 30.76 45.99
CA SER A 498 4.31 30.82 45.36
C SER A 498 4.42 31.78 44.17
N SER A 499 5.43 32.65 44.26
CA SER A 499 5.81 33.58 43.18
C SER A 499 6.22 32.83 41.91
N PRO A 500 5.88 33.34 40.70
CA PRO A 500 6.34 32.79 39.43
C PRO A 500 7.86 32.61 39.32
N LEU A 501 8.69 33.39 40.03
CA LEU A 501 10.13 33.15 40.03
C LEU A 501 10.50 31.84 40.74
N MET A 502 9.83 31.52 41.85
CA MET A 502 10.04 30.27 42.59
C MET A 502 9.49 29.07 41.81
N ILE A 503 8.29 29.19 41.23
CA ILE A 503 7.74 28.16 40.36
C ILE A 503 8.69 27.94 39.16
N ASN A 504 9.15 28.99 38.50
CA ASN A 504 10.05 28.89 37.35
C ASN A 504 11.44 28.32 37.72
N SER A 505 12.00 28.63 38.90
CA SER A 505 13.27 28.03 39.35
C SER A 505 13.14 26.58 39.77
N PHE A 506 11.97 26.15 40.27
CA PHE A 506 11.67 24.73 40.44
C PHE A 506 11.49 24.04 39.08
N LEU A 507 10.69 24.62 38.17
CA LEU A 507 10.45 24.09 36.82
C LEU A 507 11.75 23.94 36.02
N LEU A 508 12.61 24.96 35.94
CA LEU A 508 13.79 24.95 35.07
C LEU A 508 15.07 24.44 35.77
N GLU A 509 15.40 24.97 36.95
CA GLU A 509 16.66 24.63 37.65
C GLU A 509 16.51 23.52 38.70
N SER A 510 15.28 23.12 39.05
CA SER A 510 14.97 22.24 40.19
C SER A 510 15.60 22.70 41.53
N THR A 511 15.72 24.02 41.70
CA THR A 511 16.28 24.61 42.93
C THR A 511 15.21 25.26 43.78
N ASP A 512 15.22 24.88 45.06
CA ASP A 512 14.53 25.58 46.12
C ASP A 512 15.35 26.83 46.45
N VAL A 513 14.86 27.99 46.03
CA VAL A 513 15.60 29.25 46.14
C VAL A 513 15.76 29.66 47.61
N GLU A 514 14.80 29.33 48.48
CA GLU A 514 14.84 29.64 49.92
C GLU A 514 15.91 28.82 50.62
N LYS A 515 15.93 27.50 50.40
CA LYS A 515 16.98 26.61 50.91
C LYS A 515 18.37 26.92 50.31
N LYS A 516 18.42 27.52 49.10
CA LYS A 516 19.65 27.92 48.39
C LYS A 516 20.25 29.23 48.90
N TYR A 517 19.43 30.10 49.51
CA TYR A 517 19.84 31.40 50.05
C TYR A 517 19.19 31.69 51.41
N PRO A 518 19.50 30.93 52.48
CA PRO A 518 18.87 31.08 53.79
C PRO A 518 19.10 32.47 54.42
N ASP A 519 20.21 33.15 54.09
CA ASP A 519 20.51 34.53 54.53
C ASP A 519 19.87 35.62 53.64
N GLY A 520 18.96 35.25 52.73
CA GLY A 520 18.19 36.13 51.85
C GLY A 520 18.74 36.26 50.42
N PHE A 521 17.85 36.14 49.43
CA PHE A 521 18.15 36.05 48.00
C PHE A 521 19.11 37.15 47.45
N PRO A 522 20.03 36.80 46.52
CA PRO A 522 20.97 37.75 45.92
C PRO A 522 20.28 38.83 45.09
N LEU A 523 20.89 40.03 45.05
CA LEU A 523 20.34 41.21 44.38
C LEU A 523 20.10 41.03 42.87
N SER A 524 20.79 40.10 42.22
CA SER A 524 20.60 39.77 40.79
C SER A 524 19.20 39.21 40.46
N LEU A 525 18.52 38.59 41.42
CA LEU A 525 17.15 38.09 41.25
C LEU A 525 16.10 39.21 41.35
N TYR A 526 16.47 40.38 41.88
CA TYR A 526 15.61 41.57 41.96
C TYR A 526 15.77 42.44 40.72
N THR A 527 15.50 41.86 39.54
CA THR A 527 15.45 42.61 38.29
C THR A 527 14.14 42.35 37.56
N ASN A 528 13.56 43.40 36.97
CA ASN A 528 12.29 43.31 36.26
C ASN A 528 12.35 42.29 35.10
N GLN A 529 13.51 42.17 34.46
CA GLN A 529 13.74 41.22 33.36
C GLN A 529 13.61 39.77 33.84
N VAL A 530 14.22 39.40 34.97
CA VAL A 530 14.10 38.05 35.54
C VAL A 530 12.66 37.72 35.94
N MET A 531 11.90 38.71 36.45
CA MET A 531 10.47 38.55 36.73
C MET A 531 9.64 38.40 35.45
N TYR A 532 9.89 39.22 34.43
CA TYR A 532 9.22 39.17 33.12
C TYR A 532 9.43 37.82 32.43
N ASP A 533 10.69 37.40 32.29
CA ASP A 533 11.07 36.15 31.61
C ASP A 533 10.51 34.93 32.37
N SER A 534 10.44 34.99 33.70
CA SER A 534 9.87 33.89 34.51
C SER A 534 8.36 33.75 34.34
N VAL A 535 7.60 34.85 34.33
CA VAL A 535 6.14 34.80 34.09
C VAL A 535 5.84 34.32 32.66
N LEU A 536 6.59 34.83 31.67
CA LEU A 536 6.41 34.44 30.28
C LEU A 536 6.75 32.95 30.05
N THR A 537 7.88 32.48 30.59
CA THR A 537 8.32 31.08 30.45
C THR A 537 7.34 30.13 31.15
N LEU A 538 6.93 30.45 32.38
CA LEU A 538 5.92 29.69 33.13
C LEU A 538 4.62 29.50 32.33
N ASN A 539 4.08 30.58 31.76
CA ASN A 539 2.84 30.51 30.99
C ASN A 539 2.97 29.69 29.71
N GLN A 540 4.07 29.84 28.97
CA GLN A 540 4.30 29.10 27.72
C GLN A 540 4.57 27.61 27.98
N ALA A 541 5.34 27.29 29.02
CA ALA A 541 5.76 25.93 29.36
C ALA A 541 4.63 25.09 29.97
N LEU A 542 3.91 25.64 30.95
CA LEU A 542 2.96 24.87 31.78
C LEU A 542 1.50 25.07 31.33
N GLY A 543 1.12 26.28 30.88
CA GLY A 543 -0.25 26.61 30.49
C GLY A 543 -0.90 25.63 29.49
N PRO A 544 -0.25 25.30 28.36
CA PRO A 544 -0.80 24.33 27.39
C PRO A 544 -0.98 22.92 27.96
N LEU A 545 -0.10 22.47 28.86
CA LEU A 545 -0.16 21.12 29.42
C LEU A 545 -1.27 20.99 30.48
N VAL A 546 -1.47 21.99 31.34
CA VAL A 546 -2.63 22.03 32.24
C VAL A 546 -3.93 22.08 31.43
N ALA A 547 -4.00 22.98 30.45
CA ALA A 547 -5.18 23.13 29.60
C ALA A 547 -5.51 21.87 28.78
N HIS A 548 -4.51 21.06 28.42
CA HIS A 548 -4.74 19.77 27.75
C HIS A 548 -5.55 18.80 28.61
N HIS A 549 -5.35 18.78 29.92
CA HIS A 549 -6.11 17.89 30.81
C HIS A 549 -7.45 18.49 31.24
N GLU A 550 -7.50 19.81 31.49
CA GLU A 550 -8.63 20.43 32.17
C GLU A 550 -9.68 21.10 31.26
N LEU A 551 -9.33 21.48 30.03
CA LEU A 551 -10.24 22.23 29.14
C LEU A 551 -10.84 21.39 27.99
N ARG A 552 -10.67 20.07 28.02
CA ARG A 552 -11.18 19.14 26.98
C ARG A 552 -12.48 18.44 27.41
N ASN A 553 -13.59 18.85 26.81
CA ASN A 553 -14.83 18.07 26.88
C ASN A 553 -14.87 17.03 25.75
N LYS A 554 -15.21 15.78 26.06
CA LYS A 554 -15.27 14.68 25.09
C LYS A 554 -16.55 14.75 24.23
N THR A 555 -16.41 14.96 22.93
CA THR A 555 -17.51 14.83 21.96
C THR A 555 -17.01 14.34 20.61
N GLU A 556 -17.70 13.38 20.03
CA GLU A 556 -17.39 12.93 18.67
C GLU A 556 -17.99 13.87 17.61
N ARG A 557 -17.14 14.42 16.73
CA ARG A 557 -17.55 15.20 15.55
C ARG A 557 -16.81 14.71 14.31
N GLN A 558 -17.44 14.79 13.13
CA GLN A 558 -16.79 14.41 11.87
C GLN A 558 -16.34 15.64 11.08
N THR A 559 -15.14 15.55 10.49
CA THR A 559 -14.54 16.55 9.60
C THR A 559 -13.84 15.86 8.42
N THR A 560 -13.33 16.62 7.46
CA THR A 560 -12.52 16.11 6.34
C THR A 560 -11.06 16.48 6.54
N GLY A 561 -10.21 15.48 6.76
CA GLY A 561 -8.77 15.63 6.66
C GLY A 561 -8.26 15.29 5.26
N SER A 562 -6.95 15.36 5.08
CA SER A 562 -6.24 14.89 3.89
C SER A 562 -5.04 14.04 4.29
N ARG A 563 -4.76 13.00 3.50
CA ARG A 563 -3.66 12.05 3.73
C ARG A 563 -2.92 11.78 2.42
N PRO A 564 -1.59 11.79 2.37
CA PRO A 564 -0.84 11.43 1.18
C PRO A 564 -0.93 9.92 0.96
N PHE A 565 -1.24 9.53 -0.27
CA PHE A 565 -1.19 8.15 -0.73
C PHE A 565 -0.15 8.00 -1.83
N GLU A 566 0.68 6.95 -1.76
CA GLU A 566 1.51 6.54 -2.89
C GLU A 566 0.62 6.03 -4.02
N VAL A 567 0.57 6.79 -5.11
CA VAL A 567 -0.18 6.45 -6.31
C VAL A 567 0.80 6.25 -7.46
N ASP A 568 0.89 5.04 -7.99
CA ASP A 568 1.54 4.82 -9.28
C ASP A 568 0.72 5.53 -10.38
N ARG A 569 1.37 6.39 -11.16
CA ARG A 569 0.83 7.03 -12.34
C ARG A 569 1.52 6.52 -13.60
N LEU A 570 0.77 6.46 -14.69
CA LEU A 570 1.31 6.13 -16.01
C LEU A 570 2.03 7.33 -16.61
N GLN A 571 3.24 7.13 -17.12
CA GLN A 571 4.03 8.13 -17.83
C GLN A 571 4.47 7.59 -19.20
N LEU A 572 4.47 8.43 -20.24
CA LEU A 572 5.00 8.03 -21.56
C LEU A 572 6.52 8.13 -21.62
N ASN A 573 7.16 7.10 -22.18
CA ASN A 573 8.58 7.05 -22.48
C ASN A 573 8.89 7.95 -23.70
N ARG A 574 9.45 9.14 -23.43
CA ARG A 574 9.66 10.24 -24.41
C ARG A 574 10.30 9.80 -25.74
N PRO A 575 11.50 9.18 -25.80
CA PRO A 575 12.10 8.78 -27.07
C PRO A 575 11.23 7.76 -27.84
N ILE A 576 10.63 6.79 -27.16
CA ILE A 576 9.82 5.75 -27.81
C ILE A 576 8.53 6.34 -28.39
N CYS A 577 7.89 7.25 -27.66
CA CYS A 577 6.73 8.00 -28.15
C CYS A 577 7.05 8.82 -29.41
N ILE A 578 8.21 9.49 -29.44
CA ILE A 578 8.67 10.27 -30.61
C ILE A 578 8.93 9.35 -31.80
N CYS A 579 9.64 8.24 -31.61
CA CYS A 579 9.87 7.25 -32.67
C CYS A 579 8.55 6.70 -33.24
N LEU A 580 7.59 6.32 -32.40
CA LEU A 580 6.28 5.84 -32.86
C LEU A 580 5.49 6.91 -33.64
N ALA A 581 5.53 8.17 -33.20
CA ALA A 581 4.88 9.29 -33.90
C ALA A 581 5.53 9.56 -35.26
N VAL A 582 6.86 9.61 -35.34
CA VAL A 582 7.60 9.80 -36.60
C VAL A 582 7.33 8.65 -37.59
N ILE A 583 7.34 7.40 -37.12
CA ILE A 583 7.03 6.24 -37.98
C ILE A 583 5.57 6.30 -38.47
N SER A 584 4.62 6.78 -37.65
CA SER A 584 3.22 6.96 -38.04
C SER A 584 3.04 8.09 -39.07
N ALA A 585 3.79 9.19 -38.94
CA ALA A 585 3.79 10.27 -39.91
C ALA A 585 4.36 9.82 -41.27
N LEU A 586 5.41 8.99 -41.25
CA LEU A 586 6.00 8.40 -42.46
C LEU A 586 5.02 7.44 -43.16
N SER A 587 4.33 6.55 -42.42
CA SER A 587 3.31 5.66 -43.03
C SER A 587 2.08 6.43 -43.54
N ALA A 588 1.67 7.49 -42.86
CA ALA A 588 0.62 8.40 -43.34
C ALA A 588 1.02 9.05 -44.68
N PHE A 589 2.17 9.74 -44.75
CA PHE A 589 2.68 10.36 -45.98
C PHE A 589 2.77 9.37 -47.14
N VAL A 590 3.34 8.19 -46.87
CA VAL A 590 3.44 7.08 -47.83
C VAL A 590 2.08 6.65 -48.37
N SER A 591 1.08 6.46 -47.50
CA SER A 591 -0.25 6.03 -47.92
C SER A 591 -0.95 7.08 -48.80
N VAL A 592 -0.79 8.37 -48.50
CA VAL A 592 -1.26 9.47 -49.39
C VAL A 592 -0.56 9.41 -50.74
N TRP A 593 0.77 9.26 -50.77
CA TRP A 593 1.55 9.19 -52.00
C TRP A 593 1.10 8.02 -52.91
N ALA A 594 0.83 6.84 -52.32
CA ALA A 594 0.32 5.69 -53.06
C ALA A 594 -1.07 5.94 -53.67
N ILE A 595 -1.98 6.61 -52.94
CA ILE A 595 -3.31 7.01 -53.44
C ILE A 595 -3.20 7.98 -54.62
N LEU A 596 -2.31 8.98 -54.52
CA LEU A 596 -2.13 10.00 -55.56
C LEU A 596 -1.57 9.42 -56.87
N GLN A 597 -0.52 8.60 -56.78
CA GLN A 597 0.20 8.11 -57.95
C GLN A 597 -0.56 7.04 -58.77
N TYR A 598 -1.46 6.26 -58.15
CA TYR A 598 -2.11 5.11 -58.80
C TYR A 598 -3.64 5.24 -58.91
N LYS A 599 -4.15 6.49 -58.87
CA LYS A 599 -5.58 6.85 -58.94
C LYS A 599 -6.23 6.48 -60.29
N GLY A 600 -6.59 5.21 -60.46
CA GLY A 600 -7.26 4.67 -61.63
C GLY A 600 -6.59 3.44 -62.27
N ALA A 601 -5.37 3.10 -61.86
CA ALA A 601 -4.56 2.04 -62.48
C ALA A 601 -5.19 0.63 -62.41
N PHE A 602 -6.11 0.40 -61.47
CA PHE A 602 -6.82 -0.87 -61.26
C PHE A 602 -8.26 -0.90 -61.84
N LYS A 603 -8.67 0.10 -62.64
CA LYS A 603 -10.11 0.32 -62.97
C LYS A 603 -10.67 -0.56 -64.11
N ASN A 604 -9.84 -1.37 -64.78
CA ASN A 604 -10.14 -1.92 -66.11
C ASN A 604 -10.28 -3.46 -66.22
N TRP A 605 -10.44 -4.19 -65.11
CA TRP A 605 -10.58 -5.66 -65.14
C TRP A 605 -12.04 -6.11 -65.02
N HIS A 606 -12.40 -7.21 -65.70
CA HIS A 606 -13.75 -7.79 -65.65
C HIS A 606 -13.84 -9.01 -64.70
N ARG A 607 -12.73 -9.73 -64.50
CA ARG A 607 -12.55 -10.82 -63.53
C ARG A 607 -11.24 -10.63 -62.76
N ASN A 608 -10.98 -11.46 -61.75
CA ASN A 608 -9.71 -11.44 -61.01
C ASN A 608 -8.59 -12.12 -61.83
N PRO A 609 -7.62 -11.37 -62.42
CA PRO A 609 -6.64 -11.93 -63.37
C PRO A 609 -5.67 -12.91 -62.71
N ALA A 610 -5.50 -12.87 -61.38
CA ALA A 610 -4.58 -13.72 -60.64
C ALA A 610 -5.25 -14.96 -60.02
N THR A 611 -6.45 -15.32 -60.49
CA THR A 611 -7.08 -16.64 -60.30
C THR A 611 -6.80 -17.53 -61.51
N ILE A 612 -6.93 -18.85 -61.38
CA ILE A 612 -6.67 -19.75 -62.52
C ILE A 612 -7.70 -19.53 -63.64
N LEU A 613 -8.97 -19.23 -63.30
CA LEU A 613 -10.00 -18.92 -64.29
C LEU A 613 -9.84 -17.54 -64.94
N GLY A 614 -9.49 -16.51 -64.16
CA GLY A 614 -9.23 -15.17 -64.71
C GLY A 614 -7.97 -15.12 -65.57
N LEU A 615 -6.94 -15.90 -65.22
CA LEU A 615 -5.76 -16.13 -66.04
C LEU A 615 -6.14 -16.72 -67.41
N MET A 616 -7.01 -17.76 -67.43
CA MET A 616 -7.51 -18.37 -68.66
C MET A 616 -8.20 -17.36 -69.60
N SER A 617 -9.11 -16.52 -69.07
CA SER A 617 -9.78 -15.49 -69.88
C SER A 617 -8.80 -14.42 -70.38
N PHE A 618 -7.86 -13.98 -69.54
CA PHE A 618 -6.89 -12.95 -69.91
C PHE A 618 -5.85 -13.43 -70.94
N SER A 619 -5.45 -14.71 -70.91
CA SER A 619 -4.51 -15.28 -71.88
C SER A 619 -5.10 -15.61 -73.26
N ASP A 620 -6.42 -15.63 -73.38
CA ASP A 620 -7.13 -15.86 -74.64
C ASP A 620 -7.52 -14.51 -75.30
N GLY A 621 -8.06 -13.58 -74.50
CA GLY A 621 -8.46 -12.23 -74.96
C GLY A 621 -7.29 -11.28 -75.29
N GLN A 622 -6.10 -11.51 -74.72
CA GLN A 622 -4.85 -10.89 -75.15
C GLN A 622 -3.86 -11.98 -75.57
N ARG A 623 -3.34 -11.94 -76.80
CA ARG A 623 -2.34 -12.88 -77.32
C ARG A 623 -0.97 -12.68 -76.66
N LEU A 624 -0.88 -13.04 -75.38
CA LEU A 624 0.32 -13.07 -74.56
C LEU A 624 1.16 -14.32 -74.87
N GLU A 625 1.44 -14.53 -76.15
CA GLU A 625 2.32 -15.60 -76.65
C GLU A 625 3.78 -15.26 -76.30
N PRO A 626 4.43 -15.97 -75.37
CA PRO A 626 5.87 -15.85 -75.20
C PRO A 626 6.61 -16.43 -76.41
N SER A 627 7.82 -15.93 -76.70
CA SER A 627 8.64 -16.53 -77.75
C SER A 627 8.88 -18.02 -77.51
N SER A 628 8.84 -18.82 -78.57
CA SER A 628 8.80 -20.28 -78.51
C SER A 628 9.93 -20.90 -77.68
N GLU A 629 11.14 -20.35 -77.77
CA GLU A 629 12.32 -20.76 -77.00
C GLU A 629 12.11 -20.58 -75.47
N GLN A 630 11.53 -19.45 -75.06
CA GLN A 630 11.19 -19.23 -73.65
C GLN A 630 9.99 -20.08 -73.21
N LYS A 631 9.02 -20.30 -74.11
CA LYS A 631 7.84 -21.16 -73.89
C LYS A 631 8.29 -22.58 -73.56
N GLU A 632 9.16 -23.16 -74.40
CA GLU A 632 9.72 -24.49 -74.20
C GLU A 632 10.59 -24.58 -72.93
N THR A 633 11.43 -23.56 -72.67
CA THR A 633 12.28 -23.51 -71.46
C THR A 633 11.45 -23.49 -70.17
N ARG A 634 10.33 -22.74 -70.14
CA ARG A 634 9.39 -22.72 -69.00
C ARG A 634 8.61 -24.04 -68.87
N ILE A 635 8.20 -24.66 -69.97
CA ILE A 635 7.60 -26.00 -69.96
C ILE A 635 8.59 -27.05 -69.43
N LYS A 636 9.87 -27.00 -69.80
CA LYS A 636 10.93 -27.86 -69.23
C LYS A 636 11.05 -27.68 -67.71
N SER A 637 11.02 -26.44 -67.22
CA SER A 637 11.01 -26.16 -65.77
C SER A 637 9.77 -26.74 -65.05
N TRP A 638 8.56 -26.58 -65.61
CA TRP A 638 7.35 -27.25 -65.09
C TRP A 638 7.48 -28.79 -65.06
N ARG A 639 8.13 -29.40 -66.07
CA ARG A 639 8.36 -30.86 -66.18
C ARG A 639 9.44 -31.36 -65.20
N GLN A 640 10.54 -30.63 -65.00
CA GLN A 640 11.77 -31.14 -64.35
C GLN A 640 12.06 -30.60 -62.93
N HIS A 641 11.48 -29.47 -62.52
CA HIS A 641 11.89 -28.81 -61.28
C HIS A 641 11.43 -29.54 -59.99
N GLN A 642 12.31 -29.61 -59.00
CA GLN A 642 12.17 -30.47 -57.81
C GLN A 642 12.34 -29.75 -56.44
N GLU A 643 12.44 -28.43 -56.37
CA GLU A 643 12.61 -27.74 -55.07
C GLU A 643 11.26 -27.33 -54.45
N SER A 644 11.32 -26.72 -53.25
CA SER A 644 10.15 -26.20 -52.53
C SER A 644 10.35 -24.72 -52.22
N PRO A 645 9.35 -23.85 -52.44
CA PRO A 645 9.50 -22.42 -52.22
C PRO A 645 9.71 -22.10 -50.74
N LEU A 646 10.58 -21.12 -50.45
CA LEU A 646 10.74 -20.58 -49.10
C LEU A 646 9.37 -20.06 -48.60
N PRO A 647 8.94 -20.36 -47.35
CA PRO A 647 9.72 -20.93 -46.25
C PRO A 647 9.49 -22.45 -46.00
N LEU A 648 8.98 -23.19 -46.99
CA LEU A 648 8.60 -24.60 -46.84
C LEU A 648 9.73 -25.66 -46.67
N PRO A 649 11.01 -25.42 -47.06
CA PRO A 649 12.06 -26.42 -46.92
C PRO A 649 12.21 -27.00 -45.51
N THR A 650 12.42 -28.31 -45.45
CA THR A 650 12.58 -29.08 -44.21
C THR A 650 13.72 -28.59 -43.31
N TRP A 651 14.81 -28.07 -43.87
CA TRP A 651 15.92 -27.49 -43.08
C TRP A 651 15.53 -26.21 -42.32
N LEU A 652 14.74 -25.33 -42.94
CA LEU A 652 14.28 -24.09 -42.31
C LEU A 652 13.21 -24.37 -41.24
N ARG A 653 12.39 -25.40 -41.46
CA ARG A 653 11.48 -25.93 -40.44
C ARG A 653 12.22 -26.54 -39.25
N LEU A 654 13.35 -27.23 -39.48
CA LEU A 654 14.18 -27.76 -38.40
C LEU A 654 14.76 -26.63 -37.53
N ILE A 655 15.39 -25.62 -38.14
CA ILE A 655 15.94 -24.45 -37.42
C ILE A 655 14.86 -23.78 -36.57
N THR A 656 13.67 -23.56 -37.13
CA THR A 656 12.57 -22.91 -36.41
C THR A 656 11.95 -23.78 -35.31
N THR A 657 11.92 -25.11 -35.44
CA THR A 657 11.55 -25.99 -34.31
C THR A 657 12.55 -25.95 -33.16
N ILE A 658 13.85 -25.90 -33.46
CA ILE A 658 14.91 -25.79 -32.44
C ILE A 658 14.81 -24.43 -31.73
N TYR A 659 14.59 -23.35 -32.49
CA TYR A 659 14.40 -22.00 -31.94
C TYR A 659 13.18 -21.92 -31.01
N VAL A 660 12.02 -22.45 -31.42
CA VAL A 660 10.80 -22.47 -30.59
C VAL A 660 11.00 -23.31 -29.33
N LEU A 661 11.70 -24.44 -29.40
CA LEU A 661 12.04 -25.24 -28.22
C LEU A 661 12.95 -24.47 -27.25
N GLY A 662 13.96 -23.75 -27.76
CA GLY A 662 14.82 -22.88 -26.96
C GLY A 662 14.05 -21.76 -26.25
N LEU A 663 13.07 -21.14 -26.92
CA LEU A 663 12.19 -20.14 -26.29
C LEU A 663 11.31 -20.74 -25.20
N ILE A 664 10.75 -21.93 -25.39
CA ILE A 664 9.95 -22.63 -24.37
C ILE A 664 10.81 -22.92 -23.13
N ILE A 665 12.01 -23.47 -23.32
CA ILE A 665 12.95 -23.76 -22.21
C ILE A 665 13.31 -22.47 -21.49
N SER A 666 13.69 -21.41 -22.22
CA SER A 666 14.07 -20.12 -21.63
C SER A 666 12.94 -19.45 -20.84
N LEU A 667 11.69 -19.49 -21.32
CA LEU A 667 10.55 -18.93 -20.61
C LEU A 667 10.24 -19.69 -19.31
N VAL A 668 10.49 -21.01 -19.28
CA VAL A 668 10.29 -21.83 -18.08
C VAL A 668 11.43 -21.66 -17.08
N THR A 669 12.69 -21.61 -17.52
CA THR A 669 13.84 -21.43 -16.60
C THR A 669 13.86 -20.03 -15.98
N VAL A 670 13.49 -18.98 -16.72
CA VAL A 670 13.39 -17.62 -16.15
C VAL A 670 12.19 -17.51 -15.19
N LEU A 671 11.08 -18.23 -15.43
CA LEU A 671 9.97 -18.30 -14.47
C LEU A 671 10.37 -19.04 -13.18
N GLN A 672 11.06 -20.17 -13.30
CA GLN A 672 11.59 -20.90 -12.14
C GLN A 672 12.59 -20.06 -11.35
N LEU A 673 13.51 -19.37 -12.02
CA LEU A 673 14.45 -18.44 -11.39
C LEU A 673 13.72 -17.28 -10.71
N SER A 674 12.78 -16.62 -11.39
CA SER A 674 11.97 -15.52 -10.84
C SER A 674 11.23 -15.91 -9.56
N ASN A 675 10.78 -17.16 -9.45
CA ASN A 675 10.11 -17.68 -8.25
C ASN A 675 11.13 -18.06 -7.16
N ALA A 676 12.28 -18.61 -7.51
CA ALA A 676 13.33 -19.02 -6.56
C ALA A 676 14.10 -17.83 -5.96
N SER A 677 14.33 -16.77 -6.73
CA SER A 677 15.10 -15.58 -6.29
C SER A 677 14.23 -14.44 -5.75
N ASN A 678 12.90 -14.60 -5.68
CA ASN A 678 11.93 -13.55 -5.39
C ASN A 678 12.07 -12.33 -6.32
N GLY A 679 12.08 -12.58 -7.63
CA GLY A 679 12.23 -11.58 -8.69
C GLY A 679 13.62 -11.56 -9.33
N ILE A 680 13.68 -11.16 -10.59
CA ILE A 680 14.83 -11.32 -11.49
C ILE A 680 15.86 -10.19 -11.35
N LEU A 681 15.39 -8.96 -11.19
CA LEU A 681 16.22 -7.74 -11.23
C LEU A 681 15.67 -6.69 -10.26
N THR A 682 16.53 -5.99 -9.52
CA THR A 682 16.20 -4.78 -8.76
C THR A 682 16.16 -3.57 -9.70
N LEU A 683 15.08 -2.80 -9.65
CA LEU A 683 14.84 -1.65 -10.50
C LEU A 683 15.17 -0.37 -9.74
N LYS A 684 16.29 0.29 -10.10
CA LYS A 684 16.56 1.66 -9.66
C LYS A 684 15.62 2.63 -10.38
N GLU A 685 15.28 3.75 -9.75
CA GLU A 685 14.47 4.78 -10.41
C GLU A 685 15.13 5.26 -11.70
N GLY A 686 14.33 5.46 -12.76
CA GLY A 686 14.82 5.85 -14.09
C GLY A 686 15.46 4.74 -14.93
N THR A 687 15.58 3.48 -14.47
CA THR A 687 16.20 2.40 -15.26
C THR A 687 15.44 2.15 -16.59
N LEU A 688 16.16 2.15 -17.71
CA LEU A 688 15.62 2.00 -19.07
C LEU A 688 14.96 0.62 -19.30
N SER A 689 13.62 0.61 -19.39
CA SER A 689 12.81 -0.61 -19.52
C SER A 689 12.95 -1.39 -20.83
N LEU A 690 13.57 -0.78 -21.84
CA LEU A 690 13.58 -1.24 -23.23
C LEU A 690 13.98 -2.72 -23.39
N TRP A 691 15.02 -3.18 -22.69
CA TRP A 691 15.58 -4.51 -22.93
C TRP A 691 14.65 -5.65 -22.49
N TRP A 692 14.04 -5.54 -21.31
CA TRP A 692 13.15 -6.59 -20.80
C TRP A 692 11.73 -6.52 -21.38
N THR A 693 11.28 -5.36 -21.88
CA THR A 693 9.99 -5.25 -22.60
C THR A 693 10.12 -5.61 -24.08
N ALA A 694 11.09 -5.06 -24.82
CA ALA A 694 11.21 -5.29 -26.26
C ALA A 694 11.87 -6.64 -26.60
N GLY A 695 12.84 -7.10 -25.81
CA GLY A 695 13.59 -8.35 -26.07
C GLY A 695 12.70 -9.59 -26.28
N PRO A 696 11.77 -9.91 -25.35
CA PRO A 696 10.84 -11.01 -25.52
C PRO A 696 9.93 -10.84 -26.74
N THR A 697 9.44 -9.61 -26.99
CA THR A 697 8.55 -9.33 -28.12
C THR A 697 9.23 -9.61 -29.45
N LEU A 698 10.51 -9.23 -29.60
CA LEU A 698 11.31 -9.47 -30.81
C LEU A 698 11.47 -10.98 -31.09
N ALA A 699 11.82 -11.76 -30.07
CA ALA A 699 12.01 -13.20 -30.18
C ALA A 699 10.72 -13.94 -30.59
N ILE A 700 9.62 -13.62 -29.91
CA ILE A 700 8.27 -14.13 -30.23
C ILE A 700 7.81 -13.68 -31.63
N TYR A 701 8.18 -12.47 -32.04
CA TYR A 701 7.81 -11.91 -33.33
C TYR A 701 8.51 -12.63 -34.51
N LEU A 702 9.72 -13.17 -34.33
CA LEU A 702 10.37 -14.03 -35.33
C LEU A 702 9.59 -15.33 -35.60
N VAL A 703 9.03 -15.97 -34.56
CA VAL A 703 8.15 -17.14 -34.71
C VAL A 703 6.86 -16.76 -35.45
N THR A 704 6.33 -15.58 -35.16
CA THR A 704 5.13 -15.02 -35.81
C THR A 704 5.37 -14.75 -37.30
N LEU A 705 6.54 -14.22 -37.67
CA LEU A 705 6.96 -14.04 -39.07
C LEU A 705 7.08 -15.37 -39.83
N TYR A 706 7.72 -16.39 -39.25
CA TYR A 706 7.87 -17.69 -39.91
C TYR A 706 6.51 -18.38 -40.14
N THR A 707 5.65 -18.39 -39.12
CA THR A 707 4.33 -19.06 -39.18
C THR A 707 3.37 -18.36 -40.14
N THR A 708 3.33 -17.01 -40.15
CA THR A 708 2.51 -16.26 -41.11
C THR A 708 3.01 -16.37 -42.54
N SER A 709 4.32 -16.33 -42.77
CA SER A 709 4.93 -16.58 -44.09
C SER A 709 4.61 -17.98 -44.62
N SER A 710 4.69 -18.99 -43.74
CA SER A 710 4.32 -20.37 -44.06
C SER A 710 2.85 -20.51 -44.43
N ASP A 711 1.93 -19.85 -43.71
CA ASP A 711 0.51 -19.82 -44.06
C ASP A 711 0.26 -19.19 -45.44
N THR A 712 0.91 -18.06 -45.75
CA THR A 712 0.73 -17.43 -47.06
C THR A 712 1.13 -18.35 -48.22
N VAL A 713 2.30 -18.99 -48.17
CA VAL A 713 2.74 -19.88 -49.26
C VAL A 713 1.88 -21.14 -49.35
N VAL A 714 1.49 -21.73 -48.21
CA VAL A 714 0.60 -22.93 -48.18
C VAL A 714 -0.79 -22.62 -48.73
N ARG A 715 -1.32 -21.41 -48.54
CA ARG A 715 -2.63 -20.98 -49.05
C ARG A 715 -2.66 -20.71 -50.55
N ASP A 716 -1.54 -20.28 -51.11
CA ASP A 716 -1.42 -20.01 -52.55
C ASP A 716 -1.31 -21.33 -53.33
N LEU A 717 -0.39 -22.20 -52.88
CA LEU A 717 -0.19 -23.54 -53.43
C LEU A 717 -1.40 -24.47 -53.26
N ALA A 718 -2.32 -24.18 -52.33
CA ALA A 718 -3.46 -25.03 -51.99
C ALA A 718 -4.31 -25.46 -53.19
N ILE A 719 -4.50 -24.58 -54.18
CA ILE A 719 -5.34 -24.85 -55.35
C ILE A 719 -4.59 -25.72 -56.36
N HIS A 720 -3.31 -25.46 -56.60
CA HIS A 720 -2.44 -26.31 -57.42
C HIS A 720 -2.30 -27.72 -56.80
N ALA A 721 -2.10 -27.81 -55.48
CA ALA A 721 -2.05 -29.07 -54.74
C ALA A 721 -3.36 -29.87 -54.88
N LYS A 722 -4.51 -29.18 -54.80
CA LYS A 722 -5.82 -29.79 -55.01
C LYS A 722 -6.00 -30.30 -56.45
N LEU A 723 -5.63 -29.50 -57.45
CA LEU A 723 -5.73 -29.83 -58.88
C LEU A 723 -4.85 -31.01 -59.31
N GLY A 724 -3.67 -31.16 -58.72
CA GLY A 724 -2.77 -32.30 -59.00
C GLY A 724 -3.32 -33.65 -58.51
N VAL A 725 -4.16 -33.63 -57.46
CA VAL A 725 -4.69 -34.85 -56.83
C VAL A 725 -6.14 -35.13 -57.25
N ARG A 726 -6.99 -34.11 -57.32
CA ARG A 726 -8.45 -34.20 -57.58
C ARG A 726 -8.89 -33.24 -58.68
N SER A 727 -10.05 -33.50 -59.25
CA SER A 727 -10.71 -32.54 -60.14
C SER A 727 -11.31 -31.37 -59.36
N CYS A 728 -11.20 -30.17 -59.94
CA CYS A 728 -11.86 -28.95 -59.46
C CYS A 728 -12.96 -28.53 -60.45
N THR A 729 -13.98 -27.85 -59.95
CA THR A 729 -15.02 -27.18 -60.74
C THR A 729 -14.61 -25.74 -61.09
N VAL A 730 -15.24 -25.13 -62.10
CA VAL A 730 -15.02 -23.73 -62.51
C VAL A 730 -15.10 -22.77 -61.32
N ARG A 731 -16.10 -22.92 -60.44
CA ARG A 731 -16.28 -22.09 -59.24
C ARG A 731 -15.13 -22.23 -58.24
N GLU A 732 -14.37 -23.31 -58.28
CA GLU A 732 -13.20 -23.52 -57.41
C GLU A 732 -11.89 -23.01 -58.04
N LEU A 733 -11.87 -22.72 -59.35
CA LEU A 733 -10.76 -22.06 -60.05
C LEU A 733 -10.82 -20.52 -59.97
N ASP A 734 -12.03 -19.98 -59.81
CA ASP A 734 -12.33 -18.55 -59.70
C ASP A 734 -12.13 -17.99 -58.26
N ILE A 735 -11.84 -18.86 -57.29
CA ILE A 735 -11.70 -18.49 -55.88
C ILE A 735 -10.23 -18.58 -55.43
N SER A 736 -9.66 -17.46 -55.01
CA SER A 736 -8.33 -17.37 -54.39
C SER A 736 -8.41 -17.50 -52.86
N LEU A 737 -7.73 -18.50 -52.27
CA LEU A 737 -7.61 -18.66 -50.81
C LEU A 737 -6.60 -17.68 -50.18
N LEU A 738 -5.66 -17.15 -50.98
CA LEU A 738 -4.66 -16.20 -50.51
C LEU A 738 -5.27 -14.79 -50.30
N ASP A 739 -6.17 -14.36 -51.18
CA ASP A 739 -6.77 -13.01 -51.12
C ASP A 739 -7.83 -12.86 -50.01
N MET A 740 -8.30 -13.96 -49.44
CA MET A 740 -9.27 -13.96 -48.34
C MET A 740 -8.67 -13.47 -47.01
N LEU A 741 -9.49 -12.80 -46.19
CA LEU A 741 -9.21 -12.61 -44.76
C LEU A 741 -9.08 -13.98 -44.06
N GLY A 742 -8.19 -14.09 -43.08
CA GLY A 742 -7.78 -15.40 -42.52
C GLY A 742 -8.93 -16.26 -41.96
N LEU A 743 -9.90 -15.66 -41.28
CA LEU A 743 -11.09 -16.37 -40.78
C LEU A 743 -11.95 -16.94 -41.93
N ARG A 744 -12.06 -16.22 -43.05
CA ARG A 744 -12.77 -16.69 -44.26
C ARG A 744 -11.99 -17.82 -44.93
N ALA A 745 -10.66 -17.70 -45.04
CA ALA A 745 -9.80 -18.77 -45.55
C ALA A 745 -9.86 -20.05 -44.68
N LEU A 746 -9.94 -19.90 -43.35
CA LEU A 746 -10.14 -21.01 -42.42
C LEU A 746 -11.49 -21.71 -42.67
N TYR A 747 -12.58 -20.95 -42.76
CA TYR A 747 -13.92 -21.50 -43.06
C TYR A 747 -13.95 -22.31 -44.36
N TYR A 748 -13.41 -21.78 -45.47
CA TYR A 748 -13.39 -22.49 -46.74
C TYR A 748 -12.43 -23.70 -46.74
N SER A 749 -11.25 -23.60 -46.13
CA SER A 749 -10.32 -24.73 -46.04
C SER A 749 -10.88 -25.88 -45.19
N VAL A 750 -11.60 -25.61 -44.10
CA VAL A 750 -12.38 -26.62 -43.36
C VAL A 750 -13.48 -27.21 -44.25
N ARG A 751 -14.31 -26.37 -44.89
CA ARG A 751 -15.44 -26.80 -45.73
C ARG A 751 -15.00 -27.66 -46.94
N TRP A 752 -13.81 -27.40 -47.47
CA TRP A 752 -13.18 -28.12 -48.58
C TRP A 752 -12.21 -29.25 -48.16
N LYS A 753 -12.02 -29.46 -46.85
CA LYS A 753 -11.14 -30.49 -46.27
C LYS A 753 -9.66 -30.38 -46.71
N ILE A 754 -9.15 -29.15 -46.79
CA ILE A 754 -7.74 -28.85 -47.11
C ILE A 754 -6.95 -28.74 -45.80
N HIS A 755 -6.62 -29.89 -45.22
CA HIS A 755 -6.12 -29.99 -43.84
C HIS A 755 -4.82 -29.21 -43.58
N THR A 756 -3.91 -29.13 -44.56
CA THR A 756 -2.68 -28.31 -44.49
C THR A 756 -2.99 -26.84 -44.21
N VAL A 757 -3.87 -26.24 -45.03
CA VAL A 757 -4.30 -24.84 -44.88
C VAL A 757 -5.04 -24.62 -43.56
N THR A 758 -5.88 -25.57 -43.11
CA THR A 758 -6.56 -25.40 -41.81
C THR A 758 -5.56 -25.33 -40.65
N LEU A 759 -4.47 -26.12 -40.73
CA LEU A 759 -3.47 -26.20 -39.68
C LEU A 759 -2.56 -24.96 -39.65
N THR A 760 -2.08 -24.50 -40.82
CA THR A 760 -1.28 -23.26 -40.90
C THR A 760 -2.11 -22.04 -40.54
N GLN A 761 -3.36 -21.98 -40.97
CA GLN A 761 -4.20 -20.81 -40.74
C GLN A 761 -4.58 -20.66 -39.26
N LEU A 762 -4.86 -21.78 -38.56
CA LEU A 762 -5.06 -21.78 -37.11
C LEU A 762 -3.79 -21.35 -36.37
N LEU A 763 -2.63 -21.89 -36.75
CA LEU A 763 -1.35 -21.53 -36.12
C LEU A 763 -0.99 -20.05 -36.34
N ALA A 764 -1.19 -19.52 -37.55
CA ALA A 764 -0.94 -18.11 -37.86
C ALA A 764 -1.89 -17.17 -37.11
N ILE A 765 -3.14 -17.60 -36.85
CA ILE A 765 -4.08 -16.83 -36.00
C ILE A 765 -3.63 -16.85 -34.54
N ALA A 766 -3.21 -18.01 -34.00
CA ALA A 766 -2.74 -18.12 -32.62
C ALA A 766 -1.44 -17.33 -32.39
N CYS A 767 -0.46 -17.46 -33.27
CA CYS A 767 0.80 -16.70 -33.20
C CYS A 767 0.60 -15.19 -33.42
N GLY A 768 -0.44 -14.76 -34.15
CA GLY A 768 -0.73 -13.35 -34.40
C GLY A 768 -0.94 -12.51 -33.13
N PHE A 769 -1.36 -13.12 -32.02
CA PHE A 769 -1.53 -12.47 -30.71
C PHE A 769 -0.30 -12.60 -29.79
N LEU A 770 0.66 -13.46 -30.13
CA LEU A 770 1.79 -13.82 -29.26
C LEU A 770 2.66 -12.61 -28.91
N ALA A 771 2.92 -11.72 -29.88
CA ALA A 771 3.64 -10.47 -29.64
C ALA A 771 2.90 -9.53 -28.69
N SER A 772 1.57 -9.40 -28.82
CA SER A 772 0.76 -8.59 -27.89
C SER A 772 0.80 -9.12 -26.47
N LEU A 773 0.77 -10.45 -26.30
CA LEU A 773 0.85 -11.11 -25.00
C LEU A 773 2.20 -10.91 -24.30
N SER A 774 3.31 -10.83 -25.03
CA SER A 774 4.64 -10.63 -24.43
C SER A 774 4.81 -9.29 -23.69
N SER A 775 3.96 -8.28 -23.94
CA SER A 775 3.90 -7.04 -23.16
C SER A 775 3.50 -7.25 -21.68
N LEU A 776 2.87 -8.39 -21.38
CA LEU A 776 2.38 -8.78 -20.05
C LEU A 776 3.29 -9.81 -19.35
N LEU A 777 4.46 -10.14 -19.93
CA LEU A 777 5.35 -11.17 -19.42
C LEU A 777 6.04 -10.75 -18.10
N PHE A 778 6.46 -9.49 -18.00
CA PHE A 778 7.18 -8.96 -16.84
C PHE A 778 6.47 -7.74 -16.20
N PHE A 779 6.40 -7.73 -14.88
CA PHE A 779 5.80 -6.65 -14.09
C PHE A 779 6.68 -6.28 -12.89
N PRO A 780 6.71 -5.00 -12.47
CA PRO A 780 7.35 -4.61 -11.23
C PRO A 780 6.44 -4.95 -10.04
N SER A 781 7.03 -5.39 -8.93
CA SER A 781 6.39 -5.39 -7.62
C SER A 781 7.32 -4.70 -6.62
N ASN A 782 6.74 -4.00 -5.63
CA ASN A 782 7.49 -3.63 -4.44
C ASN A 782 7.91 -4.95 -3.73
N PHE A 783 9.13 -5.00 -3.21
CA PHE A 783 9.66 -6.10 -2.41
C PHE A 783 10.59 -5.48 -1.35
N PRO A 784 10.37 -5.70 -0.04
CA PRO A 784 11.20 -5.12 1.00
C PRO A 784 12.66 -5.60 0.87
N GLY A 785 13.59 -4.67 0.72
CA GLY A 785 15.01 -4.96 0.66
C GLY A 785 15.60 -5.06 2.07
N SER A 786 15.78 -6.28 2.56
CA SER A 786 16.49 -6.57 3.81
C SER A 786 18.00 -6.59 3.59
N PHE A 787 18.76 -5.87 4.40
CA PHE A 787 20.22 -5.91 4.45
C PHE A 787 20.69 -5.77 5.90
N ASP A 788 21.79 -6.46 6.24
CA ASP A 788 22.29 -6.49 7.60
C ASP A 788 23.19 -5.27 7.89
N VAL A 789 23.05 -4.72 9.09
CA VAL A 789 23.68 -3.50 9.57
C VAL A 789 24.20 -3.78 10.98
N ASN A 790 25.41 -3.31 11.28
CA ASN A 790 25.95 -3.36 12.63
C ASN A 790 25.43 -2.17 13.44
N ILE A 791 25.08 -2.44 14.70
CA ILE A 791 24.68 -1.42 15.67
C ILE A 791 25.70 -1.42 16.82
N LYS A 792 26.25 -0.25 17.10
CA LYS A 792 27.17 -0.01 18.21
C LYS A 792 26.37 0.44 19.43
N GLN A 793 26.60 -0.25 20.55
CA GLN A 793 26.09 0.18 21.85
C GLN A 793 26.89 1.42 22.33
N GLN A 794 26.22 2.40 22.93
CA GLN A 794 26.84 3.64 23.42
C GLN A 794 26.71 3.86 24.95
N SER A 795 25.84 3.11 25.62
CA SER A 795 25.62 3.23 27.07
C SER A 795 25.52 1.87 27.74
N TRP A 796 25.74 1.84 29.05
CA TRP A 796 25.52 0.68 29.92
C TRP A 796 24.74 1.12 31.17
N PHE A 797 24.59 0.25 32.16
CA PHE A 797 23.87 0.57 33.40
C PHE A 797 24.67 0.16 34.64
N GLY A 798 24.75 1.04 35.64
CA GLY A 798 25.50 0.82 36.87
C GLY A 798 25.11 1.78 37.99
N SER A 799 25.70 1.62 39.18
CA SER A 799 25.49 2.54 40.29
C SER A 799 26.30 3.84 40.10
N ARG A 800 25.63 5.00 40.16
CA ARG A 800 26.27 6.30 40.42
C ARG A 800 26.47 6.49 41.92
N ALA A 801 27.41 7.35 42.32
CA ALA A 801 27.41 7.90 43.68
C ALA A 801 26.32 8.97 43.79
N LEU A 802 25.46 8.90 44.80
CA LEU A 802 24.54 9.99 45.10
C LEU A 802 25.34 11.24 45.50
N ALA A 803 25.15 12.35 44.79
CA ALA A 803 25.73 13.62 45.19
C ALA A 803 25.10 14.08 46.52
N PRO A 804 25.89 14.58 47.49
CA PRO A 804 25.35 15.09 48.74
C PRO A 804 24.44 16.31 48.48
N GLU A 805 23.43 16.51 49.33
CA GLU A 805 22.48 17.62 49.19
C GLU A 805 23.16 18.97 49.44
N ASN A 806 23.61 19.58 48.34
CA ASN A 806 24.33 20.85 48.34
C ASN A 806 23.35 22.03 48.37
N GLY A 807 23.09 22.58 49.56
CA GLY A 807 22.58 23.94 49.77
C GLY A 807 21.45 24.36 48.83
N GLY A 808 20.27 23.73 48.96
CA GLY A 808 19.04 24.13 48.25
C GLY A 808 18.87 23.65 46.81
N LYS A 809 19.83 22.91 46.25
CA LYS A 809 19.54 22.00 45.14
C LYS A 809 18.83 20.77 45.70
N MET A 810 17.64 20.44 45.17
CA MET A 810 17.08 19.10 45.40
C MET A 810 17.98 18.07 44.69
N SER A 811 18.17 16.88 45.27
CA SER A 811 18.98 15.85 44.62
C SER A 811 18.36 15.38 43.31
N GLU A 812 19.19 15.09 42.31
CA GLU A 812 18.77 14.53 41.00
C GLU A 812 17.92 13.27 41.18
N TYR A 813 18.26 12.48 42.20
CA TYR A 813 17.51 11.34 42.68
C TYR A 813 16.06 11.68 43.09
N ASN A 814 15.89 12.69 43.96
CA ASN A 814 14.56 13.15 44.37
C ASN A 814 13.79 13.79 43.21
N ILE A 815 14.45 14.57 42.36
CA ILE A 815 13.84 15.18 41.16
C ILE A 815 13.25 14.10 40.24
N ALA A 816 14.03 13.06 39.93
CA ALA A 816 13.56 11.96 39.09
C ALA A 816 12.39 11.19 39.73
N ARG A 817 12.41 10.92 41.04
CA ARG A 817 11.27 10.32 41.77
C ARG A 817 9.98 11.11 41.53
N TRP A 818 10.00 12.43 41.80
CA TRP A 818 8.84 13.30 41.66
C TRP A 818 8.31 13.36 40.21
N ALA A 819 9.20 13.42 39.21
CA ALA A 819 8.83 13.49 37.80
C ALA A 819 8.14 12.22 37.28
N LEU A 820 8.41 11.04 37.88
CA LEU A 820 7.77 9.78 37.48
C LEU A 820 6.25 9.77 37.75
N ASN A 821 5.73 10.59 38.67
CA ASN A 821 4.29 10.68 38.92
C ASN A 821 3.49 11.05 37.66
N GLY A 822 4.01 11.95 36.83
CA GLY A 822 3.40 12.31 35.54
C GLY A 822 3.44 11.14 34.57
N LEU A 823 4.60 10.48 34.48
CA LEU A 823 4.76 9.26 33.67
C LEU A 823 3.87 8.10 34.14
N MET A 824 3.38 8.08 35.38
CA MET A 824 2.41 7.10 35.88
C MET A 824 0.95 7.46 35.55
N ILE A 825 0.50 8.68 35.86
CA ILE A 825 -0.91 9.11 35.62
C ILE A 825 -1.27 9.07 34.13
N THR A 826 -0.30 9.33 33.26
CA THR A 826 -0.50 9.45 31.81
C THR A 826 -0.86 8.14 31.12
N GLN A 827 -0.44 6.99 31.66
CA GLN A 827 -0.51 5.70 30.96
C GLN A 827 -1.94 5.20 30.73
N THR A 828 -2.88 5.61 31.58
CA THR A 828 -4.29 5.19 31.51
C THR A 828 -5.17 6.19 30.75
N LYS A 829 -4.68 7.40 30.48
CA LYS A 829 -5.48 8.52 29.94
C LYS A 829 -4.91 9.19 28.68
N SER A 830 -3.64 9.00 28.34
CA SER A 830 -2.97 9.76 27.27
C SER A 830 -1.89 8.96 26.53
N ASN A 831 -1.90 9.02 25.20
CA ASN A 831 -0.94 8.34 24.32
C ASN A 831 0.40 9.10 24.23
N PHE A 832 1.16 9.13 25.32
CA PHE A 832 2.56 9.58 25.34
C PHE A 832 3.48 8.60 24.57
N THR A 833 4.62 9.10 24.10
CA THR A 833 5.77 8.26 23.73
C THR A 833 6.64 7.99 24.95
N TRP A 834 7.34 6.85 24.98
CA TRP A 834 8.23 6.51 26.09
C TRP A 834 9.57 7.27 25.98
N PRO A 835 10.27 7.52 27.09
CA PRO A 835 11.63 8.07 27.08
C PRO A 835 12.58 7.31 26.14
N ASP A 836 13.54 8.02 25.55
CA ASP A 836 14.44 7.44 24.54
C ASP A 836 15.13 6.15 25.02
N PHE A 837 15.09 5.14 24.15
CA PHE A 837 15.56 3.78 24.42
C PHE A 837 14.86 3.11 25.63
N THR A 838 13.56 3.34 25.83
CA THR A 838 12.73 2.58 26.79
C THR A 838 11.38 2.17 26.19
N TYR A 839 10.72 1.19 26.82
CA TYR A 839 9.31 0.87 26.57
C TYR A 839 8.69 0.28 27.85
N ARG A 840 7.75 1.00 28.48
CA ARG A 840 7.19 0.64 29.81
C ARG A 840 8.31 0.43 30.84
N ASP A 841 8.45 -0.79 31.32
CA ASP A 841 9.39 -1.31 32.31
C ASP A 841 10.64 -1.95 31.69
N LEU A 842 10.75 -1.97 30.35
CA LEU A 842 11.95 -2.41 29.62
C LEU A 842 12.86 -1.20 29.33
N ILE A 843 14.08 -1.23 29.87
CA ILE A 843 15.13 -0.25 29.60
C ILE A 843 16.16 -0.84 28.63
N PHE A 844 16.47 -0.13 27.53
CA PHE A 844 17.52 -0.52 26.59
C PHE A 844 18.75 0.37 26.79
N PRO A 845 19.96 -0.06 26.39
CA PRO A 845 21.08 0.87 26.22
C PRO A 845 20.84 1.79 25.01
N ARG A 846 21.58 2.91 24.92
CA ARG A 846 21.61 3.74 23.71
C ARG A 846 22.32 2.99 22.58
N LEU A 847 21.77 3.08 21.37
CA LEU A 847 22.21 2.35 20.18
C LEU A 847 22.41 3.31 19.00
N GLU A 848 23.53 3.17 18.29
CA GLU A 848 23.87 3.93 17.08
C GLU A 848 24.22 2.97 15.93
N ILE A 849 24.06 3.40 14.67
CA ILE A 849 24.47 2.61 13.50
C ILE A 849 25.99 2.70 13.31
N ASP A 850 26.66 1.56 13.24
CA ASP A 850 28.07 1.45 12.90
C ASP A 850 28.25 1.54 11.37
N GLY A 851 28.49 2.75 10.86
CA GLY A 851 28.75 2.98 9.44
C GLY A 851 28.71 4.45 9.01
N PRO A 852 29.12 4.77 7.77
CA PRO A 852 28.99 6.11 7.22
C PRO A 852 27.52 6.52 7.10
N SER A 853 27.22 7.80 7.31
CA SER A 853 25.87 8.36 7.23
C SER A 853 25.31 8.31 5.81
N GLN A 854 24.65 7.20 5.48
CA GLN A 854 23.74 7.08 4.34
C GLN A 854 22.46 7.88 4.60
N ASP A 855 21.77 8.34 3.55
CA ASP A 855 20.50 9.09 3.63
C ASP A 855 19.34 8.19 4.13
N TRP A 856 19.38 7.83 5.42
CA TRP A 856 18.32 7.08 6.08
C TRP A 856 17.05 7.92 6.21
N ASN A 857 15.91 7.29 5.96
CA ASN A 857 14.59 7.90 6.05
C ASN A 857 13.65 6.98 6.84
N SER A 858 12.60 7.56 7.43
CA SER A 858 11.45 6.90 8.08
C SER A 858 10.90 5.63 7.39
N SER A 859 11.04 5.51 6.07
CA SER A 859 10.64 4.34 5.28
C SER A 859 11.56 3.11 5.45
N VAL A 860 12.68 3.24 6.17
CA VAL A 860 13.58 2.16 6.57
C VAL A 860 13.29 1.79 8.03
N SER A 861 13.01 0.52 8.28
CA SER A 861 12.79 -0.02 9.63
C SER A 861 13.85 -1.07 9.97
N PHE A 862 14.35 -1.05 11.20
CA PHE A 862 15.38 -1.95 11.71
C PHE A 862 14.74 -2.96 12.67
N GLU A 863 15.15 -4.23 12.57
CA GLU A 863 14.80 -5.29 13.53
C GLU A 863 16.09 -5.89 14.12
N LEU A 864 16.16 -6.01 15.44
CA LEU A 864 17.31 -6.56 16.17
C LEU A 864 16.88 -7.27 17.47
N GLU A 865 17.79 -8.06 18.07
CA GLU A 865 17.63 -8.60 19.43
C GLU A 865 18.61 -7.84 20.34
N ALA A 866 18.07 -7.05 21.28
CA ALA A 866 18.83 -6.20 22.19
C ALA A 866 18.66 -6.66 23.66
N PRO A 867 19.68 -6.49 24.53
CA PRO A 867 19.51 -6.69 25.96
C PRO A 867 18.61 -5.58 26.54
N ALA A 868 17.45 -5.96 27.05
CA ALA A 868 16.62 -5.08 27.88
C ALA A 868 16.88 -5.39 29.35
N ILE A 869 17.04 -4.36 30.18
CA ILE A 869 17.02 -4.49 31.63
C ILE A 869 15.58 -4.36 32.11
N LYS A 870 15.21 -5.16 33.12
CA LYS A 870 13.92 -5.11 33.82
C LYS A 870 14.08 -5.56 35.26
N LEU A 871 13.32 -4.96 36.18
CA LEU A 871 13.17 -5.47 37.54
C LEU A 871 12.17 -6.63 37.53
N MET A 872 12.58 -7.80 38.01
CA MET A 872 11.74 -9.02 38.05
C MET A 872 11.40 -9.42 39.48
N PRO A 873 10.12 -9.68 39.80
CA PRO A 873 9.69 -10.22 41.09
C PRO A 873 9.77 -11.75 41.12
N GLU A 874 10.22 -12.30 42.25
CA GLU A 874 10.01 -13.69 42.66
C GLU A 874 9.11 -13.69 43.89
N CYS A 875 7.92 -14.29 43.79
CA CYS A 875 6.86 -14.15 44.78
C CYS A 875 6.39 -15.48 45.38
N THR A 876 6.05 -15.42 46.66
CA THR A 876 5.53 -16.54 47.44
C THR A 876 4.28 -16.12 48.18
N GLN A 877 3.23 -16.94 48.12
CA GLN A 877 2.03 -16.73 48.93
C GLN A 877 2.30 -17.22 50.36
N LEU A 878 1.97 -16.40 51.34
CA LEU A 878 2.09 -16.71 52.75
C LEU A 878 0.73 -17.17 53.32
N PRO A 879 0.72 -18.07 54.31
CA PRO A 879 -0.52 -18.53 54.92
C PRO A 879 -1.17 -17.44 55.79
N GLN A 880 -2.50 -17.49 55.91
CA GLN A 880 -3.31 -16.42 56.51
C GLN A 880 -3.09 -16.22 58.01
N ASP A 881 -2.58 -17.23 58.72
CA ASP A 881 -2.27 -17.20 60.16
C ASP A 881 -1.07 -16.31 60.52
N VAL A 882 -0.30 -15.85 59.53
CA VAL A 882 0.80 -14.89 59.69
C VAL A 882 0.30 -13.50 60.11
N LEU A 883 -0.96 -13.13 59.79
CA LEU A 883 -1.55 -11.84 60.15
C LEU A 883 -2.15 -11.84 61.56
N ILE A 884 -1.45 -11.22 62.49
CA ILE A 884 -1.89 -10.97 63.86
C ILE A 884 -2.64 -9.63 63.91
N ARG A 885 -3.82 -9.59 64.55
CA ARG A 885 -4.53 -8.33 64.83
C ARG A 885 -4.26 -7.89 66.26
N ASN A 886 -3.68 -6.71 66.43
CA ASN A 886 -3.44 -6.08 67.73
C ASN A 886 -4.37 -4.85 67.93
N PRO A 887 -5.04 -4.71 69.09
CA PRO A 887 -5.73 -3.46 69.43
C PRO A 887 -4.73 -2.37 69.81
N THR A 888 -5.06 -1.10 69.55
CA THR A 888 -4.26 0.04 70.04
C THR A 888 -4.66 0.45 71.46
N HIS A 889 -4.01 1.50 72.00
CA HIS A 889 -4.45 2.15 73.24
C HIS A 889 -5.80 2.88 73.13
N TYR A 890 -6.25 3.21 71.91
CA TYR A 890 -7.59 3.74 71.69
C TYR A 890 -8.53 2.57 71.38
N SER A 891 -9.64 2.48 72.13
CA SER A 891 -10.58 1.33 72.11
C SER A 891 -11.28 1.05 70.77
N TRP A 892 -10.98 1.84 69.75
CA TRP A 892 -11.56 1.80 68.43
C TRP A 892 -10.51 1.40 67.36
N ASP A 893 -9.28 1.91 67.41
CA ASP A 893 -8.24 1.59 66.41
C ASP A 893 -7.53 0.26 66.66
N PHE A 894 -7.18 -0.42 65.57
CA PHE A 894 -6.38 -1.65 65.57
C PHE A 894 -5.28 -1.59 64.49
N TYR A 895 -4.24 -2.38 64.67
CA TYR A 895 -3.16 -2.54 63.69
C TYR A 895 -2.94 -4.02 63.39
N TYR A 896 -2.58 -4.33 62.16
CA TYR A 896 -2.14 -5.66 61.79
C TYR A 896 -0.63 -5.73 61.95
N THR A 897 -0.12 -6.85 62.47
CA THR A 897 1.30 -7.18 62.40
C THR A 897 1.53 -8.56 61.82
N ALA A 898 2.67 -8.72 61.17
CA ALA A 898 3.15 -10.00 60.67
C ALA A 898 4.53 -10.28 61.27
N ASN A 899 4.66 -11.38 62.00
CA ASN A 899 5.92 -11.81 62.59
C ASN A 899 6.65 -12.76 61.62
N LEU A 900 7.42 -12.19 60.70
CA LEU A 900 8.05 -12.90 59.61
C LEU A 900 9.54 -13.14 59.87
N THR A 901 10.01 -14.37 59.62
CA THR A 901 11.44 -14.66 59.57
C THR A 901 12.03 -14.18 58.24
N HIS A 902 13.04 -13.31 58.31
CA HIS A 902 13.91 -12.93 57.20
C HIS A 902 15.26 -13.66 57.32
N THR A 903 15.96 -13.90 56.21
CA THR A 903 17.30 -14.52 56.17
C THR A 903 18.22 -13.69 55.26
N CYS A 904 19.20 -12.98 55.83
CA CYS A 904 20.18 -12.25 55.01
C CYS A 904 21.02 -13.24 54.17
N PRO A 905 21.69 -12.82 53.07
CA PRO A 905 22.60 -13.67 52.29
C PRO A 905 23.72 -14.32 53.09
N ASN A 906 24.14 -13.67 54.20
CA ASN A 906 25.13 -14.19 55.14
C ASN A 906 24.61 -15.36 56.02
N GLY A 907 23.38 -15.85 55.77
CA GLY A 907 22.74 -16.96 56.49
C GLY A 907 22.12 -16.58 57.84
N THR A 908 22.31 -15.34 58.30
CA THR A 908 21.74 -14.81 59.55
C THR A 908 20.23 -14.64 59.44
N LYS A 909 19.50 -15.19 60.42
CA LYS A 909 18.03 -15.14 60.48
C LYS A 909 17.54 -14.19 61.57
N PHE A 910 16.56 -13.37 61.23
CA PHE A 910 15.90 -12.44 62.13
C PHE A 910 14.37 -12.64 62.04
N THR A 911 13.65 -12.47 63.15
CA THR A 911 12.18 -12.40 63.13
C THR A 911 11.80 -10.94 63.30
N MET A 912 10.92 -10.44 62.43
CA MET A 912 10.60 -9.02 62.33
C MET A 912 9.10 -8.81 62.46
N GLU A 913 8.71 -7.85 63.30
CA GLU A 913 7.34 -7.35 63.35
C GLU A 913 7.16 -6.28 62.27
N TYR A 914 6.49 -6.67 61.18
CA TYR A 914 5.94 -5.74 60.19
C TYR A 914 4.61 -5.20 60.72
N TRP A 915 4.23 -3.96 60.39
CA TRP A 915 2.99 -3.36 60.89
C TRP A 915 2.28 -2.45 59.88
N ASN A 916 0.96 -2.31 60.02
CA ASN A 916 0.15 -1.29 59.33
C ASN A 916 -1.10 -0.94 60.18
N SER A 917 -1.43 0.34 60.33
CA SER A 917 -2.55 0.84 61.17
C SER A 917 -3.84 1.02 60.38
N VAL A 918 -4.94 0.40 60.84
CA VAL A 918 -6.22 0.39 60.13
C VAL A 918 -7.34 0.92 61.03
N TYR A 919 -7.91 2.05 60.64
CA TYR A 919 -8.99 2.70 61.38
C TYR A 919 -10.31 1.91 61.29
N PRO A 920 -11.18 2.00 62.31
CA PRO A 920 -12.39 1.20 62.44
C PRO A 920 -13.57 1.79 61.68
N VAL A 921 -13.83 1.26 60.48
CA VAL A 921 -15.16 1.43 59.87
C VAL A 921 -16.19 0.54 60.59
N GLN A 922 -17.42 1.04 60.70
CA GLN A 922 -18.64 0.29 61.05
C GLN A 922 -19.28 -0.44 59.85
N TYR A 923 -18.78 -0.20 58.63
CA TYR A 923 -19.29 -0.75 57.37
C TYR A 923 -18.32 -1.78 56.77
N ASP A 924 -18.80 -2.51 55.76
CA ASP A 924 -17.96 -3.44 55.00
C ASP A 924 -16.92 -2.66 54.18
N SER A 925 -15.69 -3.20 54.13
CA SER A 925 -14.52 -2.46 53.64
C SER A 925 -13.56 -3.35 52.86
N TYR A 926 -13.09 -2.86 51.73
CA TYR A 926 -12.00 -3.44 50.97
C TYR A 926 -10.66 -2.92 51.50
N MET A 927 -9.65 -3.80 51.56
CA MET A 927 -8.33 -3.50 52.11
C MET A 927 -7.23 -3.95 51.15
N LEU A 928 -6.22 -3.10 50.94
CA LEU A 928 -4.96 -3.41 50.25
C LEU A 928 -3.87 -2.51 50.82
N ALA A 929 -2.79 -3.07 51.35
CA ALA A 929 -1.64 -2.27 51.79
C ALA A 929 -0.31 -3.02 51.77
N GLU A 930 0.78 -2.25 51.80
CA GLU A 930 2.11 -2.76 52.07
C GLU A 930 2.32 -3.00 53.58
N LEU A 931 3.06 -4.03 53.93
CA LEU A 931 3.56 -4.29 55.28
C LEU A 931 5.02 -3.84 55.36
N GLU A 932 5.30 -2.83 56.16
CA GLU A 932 6.65 -2.24 56.28
C GLU A 932 7.37 -2.70 57.56
N PRO A 933 8.70 -2.96 57.48
CA PRO A 933 9.51 -3.38 58.62
C PRO A 933 9.89 -2.18 59.50
N ARG A 934 9.88 -2.35 60.83
CA ARG A 934 10.30 -1.27 61.76
C ARG A 934 11.79 -0.91 61.70
N VAL A 935 12.64 -1.84 61.29
CA VAL A 935 14.10 -1.69 61.12
C VAL A 935 14.52 -2.69 60.04
N ASP A 936 15.38 -2.28 59.10
CA ASP A 936 16.01 -3.22 58.15
C ASP A 936 17.27 -3.87 58.79
N PRO A 937 17.31 -5.20 58.97
CA PRO A 937 18.47 -5.91 59.51
C PRO A 937 19.50 -6.34 58.45
N CYS A 938 19.20 -6.20 57.16
CA CYS A 938 20.06 -6.63 56.05
C CYS A 938 20.19 -5.52 54.97
N PRO A 939 20.54 -4.26 55.32
CA PRO A 939 20.54 -3.13 54.39
C PRO A 939 21.50 -3.36 53.22
N THR A 940 20.93 -3.70 52.07
CA THR A 940 21.64 -4.07 50.85
C THR A 940 20.81 -3.67 49.63
N ASP A 941 21.14 -2.53 49.02
CA ASP A 941 20.31 -1.94 47.95
C ASP A 941 20.11 -2.84 46.71
N LEU A 942 20.89 -3.92 46.55
CA LEU A 942 20.96 -4.76 45.35
C LEU A 942 19.68 -5.54 45.02
N TRP A 943 18.77 -5.70 45.97
CA TRP A 943 17.42 -6.25 45.77
C TRP A 943 16.44 -5.60 46.74
N MET A 944 15.15 -5.62 46.38
CA MET A 944 14.07 -5.07 47.20
C MET A 944 13.13 -6.20 47.62
N GLU A 945 12.93 -6.40 48.93
CA GLU A 945 11.88 -7.29 49.44
C GLU A 945 10.65 -6.49 49.86
N LYS A 946 9.46 -6.92 49.45
CA LYS A 946 8.17 -6.32 49.80
C LYS A 946 7.17 -7.39 50.23
N THR A 947 6.33 -7.06 51.21
CA THR A 947 5.22 -7.91 51.65
C THR A 947 3.91 -7.13 51.50
N TYR A 948 2.95 -7.72 50.80
CA TYR A 948 1.65 -7.13 50.51
C TYR A 948 0.55 -7.94 51.22
N PHE A 949 -0.51 -7.27 51.67
CA PHE A 949 -1.74 -7.94 52.07
C PHE A 949 -2.97 -7.23 51.50
N TRP A 950 -4.01 -8.01 51.20
CA TRP A 950 -5.30 -7.49 50.79
C TRP A 950 -6.44 -8.46 51.13
N GLY A 951 -7.68 -7.97 51.09
CA GLY A 951 -8.87 -8.79 51.28
C GLY A 951 -10.14 -7.98 51.50
N LYS A 952 -11.26 -8.70 51.70
CA LYS A 952 -12.55 -8.09 52.03
C LYS A 952 -12.91 -8.35 53.50
N ARG A 953 -13.24 -7.28 54.22
CA ARG A 953 -13.81 -7.33 55.57
C ARG A 953 -15.33 -7.29 55.49
N LEU A 954 -15.97 -8.22 56.20
CA LEU A 954 -17.42 -8.37 56.34
C LEU A 954 -17.75 -8.43 57.85
N ASN A 955 -18.50 -7.46 58.38
CA ASN A 955 -18.92 -7.43 59.80
C ASN A 955 -17.82 -7.88 60.81
N TYR A 956 -16.71 -7.13 60.86
CA TYR A 956 -15.50 -7.40 61.66
C TYR A 956 -14.65 -8.63 61.29
N THR A 957 -15.24 -9.66 60.66
CA THR A 957 -14.53 -10.82 60.11
C THR A 957 -13.91 -10.54 58.74
N PHE A 958 -12.94 -11.36 58.32
CA PHE A 958 -12.44 -11.40 56.94
C PHE A 958 -13.14 -12.51 56.17
N GLY A 959 -13.47 -12.26 54.89
CA GLY A 959 -14.00 -13.28 53.99
C GLY A 959 -12.89 -14.08 53.32
N HIS A 960 -12.10 -13.39 52.50
CA HIS A 960 -10.84 -13.87 51.94
C HIS A 960 -9.76 -12.81 52.15
N THR A 961 -8.54 -13.26 52.44
CA THR A 961 -7.34 -12.44 52.58
C THR A 961 -6.17 -13.16 51.94
N ALA A 962 -5.40 -12.45 51.12
CA ALA A 962 -4.14 -12.95 50.58
C ALA A 962 -2.98 -12.16 51.19
N VAL A 963 -1.86 -12.86 51.41
CA VAL A 963 -0.59 -12.28 51.84
C VAL A 963 0.47 -12.79 50.90
N TRP A 964 1.24 -11.87 50.31
CA TRP A 964 2.25 -12.19 49.30
C TRP A 964 3.57 -11.52 49.66
N ARG A 965 4.66 -12.30 49.62
CA ARG A 965 6.03 -11.83 49.88
C ARG A 965 6.87 -12.01 48.63
N CYS A 966 7.48 -10.91 48.19
CA CYS A 966 8.08 -10.78 46.88
C CYS A 966 9.48 -10.16 46.96
N ASN A 967 10.44 -10.83 46.34
CA ASN A 967 11.81 -10.36 46.18
C ASN A 967 12.03 -9.83 44.76
N TYR A 968 12.48 -8.59 44.61
CA TYR A 968 12.67 -7.91 43.34
C TYR A 968 14.16 -7.79 43.01
N THR A 969 14.57 -8.30 41.85
CA THR A 969 15.97 -8.31 41.39
C THR A 969 16.09 -7.78 39.96
N TRP A 970 17.24 -7.21 39.61
CA TRP A 970 17.52 -6.77 38.24
C TRP A 970 17.88 -7.96 37.34
N ALA A 971 17.21 -8.05 36.19
CA ALA A 971 17.45 -9.04 35.16
C ALA A 971 17.73 -8.41 33.79
N GLU A 972 18.63 -9.05 33.04
CA GLU A 972 18.81 -8.84 31.61
C GLU A 972 17.93 -9.82 30.83
N VAL A 973 17.12 -9.30 29.91
CA VAL A 973 16.14 -10.04 29.12
C VAL A 973 16.35 -9.76 27.63
N PRO A 974 16.84 -10.75 26.84
CA PRO A 974 16.96 -10.62 25.40
C PRO A 974 15.61 -10.27 24.78
N THR A 975 15.55 -9.17 24.04
CA THR A 975 14.29 -8.56 23.60
C THR A 975 14.36 -8.19 22.14
N LYS A 976 13.39 -8.67 21.34
CA LYS A 976 13.26 -8.26 19.94
C LYS A 976 12.72 -6.85 19.87
N LEU A 977 13.49 -5.98 19.22
CA LEU A 977 13.26 -4.55 19.15
C LEU A 977 13.06 -4.11 17.70
N ASN A 978 11.96 -3.43 17.45
CA ASN A 978 11.71 -2.72 16.21
C ASN A 978 12.13 -1.26 16.38
N MET A 979 12.86 -0.71 15.40
CA MET A 979 13.27 0.70 15.40
C MET A 979 13.01 1.37 14.05
N LEU A 980 12.87 2.70 14.08
CA LEU A 980 12.69 3.58 12.93
C LEU A 980 13.76 4.67 12.95
N TRP A 981 14.06 5.23 11.77
CA TRP A 981 14.94 6.41 11.66
C TRP A 981 14.15 7.71 11.77
N ALA A 982 14.58 8.59 12.68
CA ALA A 982 14.04 9.92 12.95
C ALA A 982 15.14 11.00 12.86
N GLU A 983 14.78 12.28 12.99
CA GLU A 983 15.73 13.41 12.89
C GLU A 983 16.86 13.36 13.96
N LYS A 984 16.62 12.68 15.09
CA LYS A 984 17.60 12.45 16.18
C LYS A 984 18.30 11.08 16.10
N GLY A 985 18.12 10.29 15.03
CA GLY A 985 18.72 8.96 14.85
C GLY A 985 17.72 7.81 15.05
N LEU A 986 18.17 6.69 15.64
CA LEU A 986 17.34 5.50 15.91
C LEU A 986 16.35 5.74 17.06
N GLN A 987 15.06 5.51 16.82
CA GLN A 987 14.01 5.51 17.85
C GLN A 987 13.22 4.20 17.87
N VAL A 988 12.67 3.84 19.04
CA VAL A 988 11.88 2.62 19.24
C VAL A 988 10.52 2.74 18.52
N ASP A 989 10.14 1.72 17.76
CA ASP A 989 8.85 1.66 17.07
C ASP A 989 7.71 1.34 18.04
N HIS A 990 7.14 2.36 18.67
CA HIS A 990 6.02 2.21 19.59
C HIS A 990 4.74 1.61 18.95
N GLN A 991 4.64 1.53 17.62
CA GLN A 991 3.52 0.87 16.93
C GLN A 991 3.74 -0.65 16.78
N ARG A 992 4.98 -1.13 16.92
CA ARG A 992 5.37 -2.55 16.90
C ARG A 992 6.16 -2.89 18.17
N PRO A 993 5.47 -3.06 19.32
CA PRO A 993 6.08 -3.07 20.64
C PRO A 993 7.15 -4.16 20.80
N PRO A 994 8.17 -3.94 21.67
CA PRO A 994 9.24 -4.91 21.88
C PRO A 994 8.71 -6.24 22.43
N SER A 995 9.34 -7.34 22.02
CA SER A 995 8.97 -8.70 22.44
C SER A 995 10.10 -9.33 23.28
N PRO A 996 10.02 -9.27 24.63
CA PRO A 996 11.01 -9.87 25.52
C PRO A 996 10.91 -11.40 25.56
N ASP A 997 12.06 -12.07 25.61
CA ASP A 997 12.18 -13.52 25.77
C ASP A 997 12.58 -13.88 27.20
N TYR A 998 11.58 -13.91 28.10
CA TYR A 998 11.78 -14.25 29.51
C TYR A 998 12.36 -15.66 29.73
N SER A 999 12.33 -16.57 28.75
CA SER A 999 12.96 -17.90 28.87
C SER A 999 14.49 -17.85 28.84
N LYS A 1000 15.07 -16.75 28.34
CA LYS A 1000 16.52 -16.49 28.32
C LYS A 1000 16.98 -15.46 29.35
N ALA A 1001 16.08 -15.01 30.25
CA ALA A 1001 16.40 -13.99 31.25
C ALA A 1001 17.53 -14.44 32.18
N LYS A 1002 18.39 -13.50 32.61
CA LYS A 1002 19.53 -13.75 33.51
C LYS A 1002 19.61 -12.65 34.57
N PRO A 1003 20.13 -12.93 35.78
CA PRO A 1003 20.48 -11.87 36.73
C PRO A 1003 21.47 -10.88 36.10
N LEU A 1004 21.25 -9.58 36.33
CA LEU A 1004 22.12 -8.53 35.82
C LEU A 1004 23.49 -8.55 36.51
N TYR A 1005 24.58 -8.42 35.74
CA TYR A 1005 25.93 -8.35 36.28
C TYR A 1005 26.81 -7.37 35.48
N PRO A 1006 27.43 -6.35 36.13
CA PRO A 1006 27.26 -5.98 37.54
C PRO A 1006 25.84 -5.46 37.82
N SER A 1007 25.25 -5.87 38.94
CA SER A 1007 23.97 -5.29 39.40
C SER A 1007 24.21 -3.92 40.03
N PHE A 1008 23.18 -3.08 40.02
CA PHE A 1008 23.14 -1.77 40.66
C PHE A 1008 21.97 -1.69 41.67
N SER A 1009 21.97 -0.64 42.49
CA SER A 1009 20.96 -0.45 43.55
C SER A 1009 19.53 -0.41 42.98
N THR A 1010 18.63 -1.21 43.55
CA THR A 1010 17.17 -1.05 43.41
C THR A 1010 16.70 0.21 44.16
N PRO A 1011 15.58 0.84 43.78
CA PRO A 1011 15.09 2.03 44.47
C PRO A 1011 14.49 1.69 45.85
N THR A 1012 14.61 2.62 46.81
CA THR A 1012 13.97 2.52 48.13
C THR A 1012 12.59 3.19 48.11
N PHE A 1013 11.53 2.43 48.37
CA PHE A 1013 10.13 2.86 48.29
C PHE A 1013 9.42 2.84 49.67
N GLY A 1014 9.85 3.65 50.65
CA GLY A 1014 9.24 3.68 52.00
C GLY A 1014 9.72 4.84 52.87
N GLY A 1015 9.09 5.03 54.03
CA GLY A 1015 9.29 6.18 54.94
C GLY A 1015 8.31 7.35 54.71
N ASP A 1016 8.55 8.49 55.37
CA ASP A 1016 7.68 9.69 55.29
C ASP A 1016 7.61 10.31 53.87
N GLU A 1017 8.39 9.79 52.91
CA GLU A 1017 8.48 10.24 51.52
C GLU A 1017 7.55 9.47 50.54
N ILE A 1018 6.57 8.70 51.03
CA ILE A 1018 5.58 7.97 50.21
C ILE A 1018 4.93 8.88 49.15
N ASP A 1019 4.70 10.14 49.50
CA ASP A 1019 4.13 11.20 48.67
C ASP A 1019 4.95 11.56 47.41
N THR A 1020 6.19 11.08 47.29
CA THR A 1020 7.13 11.47 46.21
C THR A 1020 7.12 10.53 45.00
N PHE A 1021 6.83 9.24 45.20
CA PHE A 1021 6.94 8.18 44.18
C PHE A 1021 5.62 7.83 43.47
N TRP A 1022 4.51 8.03 44.17
CA TRP A 1022 3.21 7.49 43.79
C TRP A 1022 2.21 8.61 43.54
N PRO A 1023 1.46 8.57 42.42
CA PRO A 1023 0.62 9.68 42.05
C PRO A 1023 -0.58 9.81 42.99
N LYS A 1024 -0.58 10.88 43.79
CA LYS A 1024 -1.74 11.27 44.60
C LYS A 1024 -2.98 11.41 43.72
N THR A 1025 -3.99 10.62 44.07
CA THR A 1025 -5.26 10.53 43.36
C THR A 1025 -6.36 10.46 44.40
N THR A 1026 -7.19 11.50 44.47
CA THR A 1026 -8.40 11.51 45.29
C THR A 1026 -9.37 10.47 44.78
N PHE A 1027 -9.56 9.41 45.57
CA PHE A 1027 -10.68 8.50 45.40
C PHE A 1027 -11.96 9.19 45.90
N SER A 1028 -13.08 9.00 45.20
CA SER A 1028 -14.37 9.48 45.68
C SER A 1028 -14.89 8.51 46.74
N TYR A 1029 -15.08 8.97 47.97
CA TYR A 1029 -15.87 8.25 48.96
C TYR A 1029 -17.36 8.42 48.60
N ASP A 1030 -17.80 7.66 47.60
CA ASP A 1030 -19.20 7.65 47.16
C ASP A 1030 -20.11 7.22 48.31
N GLN A 1031 -21.28 7.85 48.41
CA GLN A 1031 -22.13 7.80 49.62
C GLN A 1031 -22.89 6.47 49.80
N GLU A 1032 -22.58 5.44 49.00
CA GLU A 1032 -23.25 4.13 48.99
C GLU A 1032 -22.68 3.12 50.02
N GLY A 1033 -22.16 3.61 51.15
CA GLY A 1033 -21.91 2.79 52.36
C GLY A 1033 -20.74 1.81 52.29
N ILE A 1034 -19.98 1.77 51.20
CA ILE A 1034 -18.69 1.07 51.12
C ILE A 1034 -17.59 2.06 51.52
N VAL A 1035 -16.71 1.67 52.44
CA VAL A 1035 -15.56 2.50 52.83
C VAL A 1035 -14.27 1.75 52.53
N GLU A 1036 -13.47 2.30 51.64
CA GLU A 1036 -12.29 1.66 51.10
C GLU A 1036 -11.04 2.08 51.89
N TRP A 1037 -10.22 1.08 52.26
CA TRP A 1037 -8.93 1.27 52.93
C TRP A 1037 -7.82 0.70 52.04
N LEU A 1038 -7.70 1.33 50.88
CA LEU A 1038 -6.57 1.15 49.99
C LEU A 1038 -5.42 2.04 50.46
N ASP A 1039 -4.20 1.51 50.41
CA ASP A 1039 -2.97 2.29 50.53
C ASP A 1039 -2.90 3.29 49.37
N THR A 1040 -2.62 4.56 49.69
CA THR A 1040 -2.63 5.67 48.72
C THR A 1040 -1.70 5.44 47.53
N ARG A 1041 -0.67 4.60 47.73
CA ARG A 1041 0.27 4.15 46.70
C ARG A 1041 -0.37 3.35 45.57
N TYR A 1042 -1.59 2.84 45.73
CA TYR A 1042 -2.24 1.98 44.73
C TYR A 1042 -3.54 2.56 44.15
N HIS A 1043 -4.02 3.71 44.63
CA HIS A 1043 -5.29 4.32 44.18
C HIS A 1043 -5.40 4.45 42.65
N TYR A 1044 -4.33 4.86 41.97
CA TYR A 1044 -4.34 5.06 40.52
C TYR A 1044 -4.53 3.77 39.70
N LEU A 1045 -4.33 2.59 40.29
CA LEU A 1045 -4.57 1.30 39.62
C LEU A 1045 -6.07 1.04 39.44
N PHE A 1046 -6.91 1.63 40.30
CA PHE A 1046 -8.34 1.41 40.35
C PHE A 1046 -9.13 2.50 39.60
N GLN A 1047 -10.32 2.13 39.12
CA GLN A 1047 -11.25 3.05 38.45
C GLN A 1047 -11.64 4.21 39.40
N PRO A 1048 -11.78 5.46 38.92
CA PRO A 1048 -11.82 5.91 37.52
C PRO A 1048 -10.44 6.24 36.92
N THR A 1049 -9.35 6.00 37.64
CA THR A 1049 -7.98 6.33 37.22
C THR A 1049 -7.27 5.21 36.48
N GLY A 1050 -7.49 3.96 36.88
CA GLY A 1050 -6.93 2.76 36.27
C GLY A 1050 -8.01 1.76 35.84
N SER A 1051 -7.58 0.54 35.52
CA SER A 1051 -8.44 -0.52 34.98
C SER A 1051 -9.02 -1.46 36.05
N LEU A 1052 -8.43 -1.51 37.25
CA LEU A 1052 -8.85 -2.43 38.30
C LEU A 1052 -10.18 -2.01 38.93
N ASP A 1053 -10.99 -3.00 39.26
CA ASP A 1053 -12.21 -2.88 40.05
C ASP A 1053 -11.89 -3.15 41.53
N VAL A 1054 -12.25 -2.23 42.42
CA VAL A 1054 -12.04 -2.37 43.87
C VAL A 1054 -13.00 -3.42 44.46
N THR A 1055 -14.21 -3.53 43.91
CA THR A 1055 -15.27 -4.39 44.46
C THR A 1055 -14.94 -5.88 44.39
N ARG A 1056 -13.95 -6.23 43.56
CA ARG A 1056 -13.40 -7.59 43.40
C ARG A 1056 -12.23 -7.92 44.33
N ILE A 1057 -11.72 -6.99 45.14
CA ILE A 1057 -10.69 -7.34 46.13
C ILE A 1057 -11.27 -8.33 47.15
N GLY A 1058 -10.59 -9.47 47.35
CA GLY A 1058 -11.12 -10.60 48.11
C GLY A 1058 -11.83 -11.68 47.27
N ASP A 1059 -11.78 -11.59 45.94
CA ASP A 1059 -12.05 -12.69 45.02
C ASP A 1059 -10.74 -13.49 44.77
N PRO A 1060 -10.62 -14.78 45.12
CA PRO A 1060 -9.40 -15.56 44.91
C PRO A 1060 -8.95 -15.63 43.45
N ASP A 1061 -9.88 -15.60 42.49
CA ASP A 1061 -9.55 -15.61 41.05
C ASP A 1061 -8.97 -14.26 40.57
N TYR A 1062 -8.97 -13.23 41.43
CA TYR A 1062 -8.46 -11.89 41.15
C TYR A 1062 -7.10 -11.60 41.80
N ASP A 1063 -6.68 -12.39 42.79
CA ASP A 1063 -5.41 -12.22 43.53
C ASP A 1063 -4.21 -12.11 42.58
N GLN A 1064 -4.13 -12.98 41.56
CA GLN A 1064 -3.03 -12.98 40.59
C GLN A 1064 -3.03 -11.71 39.71
N THR A 1065 -4.21 -11.21 39.30
CA THR A 1065 -4.32 -9.99 38.49
C THR A 1065 -3.92 -8.75 39.30
N LEU A 1066 -4.28 -8.69 40.58
CA LEU A 1066 -3.88 -7.61 41.48
C LEU A 1066 -2.37 -7.64 41.74
N LEU A 1067 -1.81 -8.83 42.00
CA LEU A 1067 -0.37 -9.05 42.19
C LEU A 1067 0.44 -8.61 40.95
N GLU A 1068 0.01 -9.02 39.75
CA GLU A 1068 0.65 -8.62 38.48
C GLU A 1068 0.61 -7.10 38.23
N ALA A 1069 -0.50 -6.43 38.56
CA ALA A 1069 -0.64 -4.98 38.43
C ALA A 1069 0.30 -4.21 39.38
N ILE A 1070 0.41 -4.68 40.64
CA ILE A 1070 1.36 -4.15 41.62
C ILE A 1070 2.79 -4.31 41.09
N HIS A 1071 3.19 -5.51 40.65
CA HIS A 1071 4.53 -5.75 40.11
C HIS A 1071 4.87 -4.94 38.87
N SER A 1072 3.94 -4.84 37.93
CA SER A 1072 4.12 -4.02 36.72
C SER A 1072 4.44 -2.58 37.08
N SER A 1073 3.93 -2.09 38.22
CA SER A 1073 4.13 -0.70 38.68
C SER A 1073 5.48 -0.48 39.34
N TYR A 1074 5.92 -1.34 40.27
CA TYR A 1074 7.28 -1.24 40.83
C TYR A 1074 8.35 -1.43 39.75
N ALA A 1075 8.17 -2.37 38.81
CA ALA A 1075 9.12 -2.61 37.72
C ALA A 1075 9.23 -1.43 36.75
N LEU A 1076 8.10 -0.78 36.47
CA LEU A 1076 7.98 0.43 35.65
C LEU A 1076 8.65 1.65 36.29
N ILE A 1077 8.34 1.95 37.55
CA ILE A 1077 8.96 3.07 38.29
C ILE A 1077 10.46 2.83 38.44
N ALA A 1078 10.88 1.63 38.82
CA ALA A 1078 12.30 1.29 38.93
C ALA A 1078 13.02 1.37 37.58
N GLY A 1079 12.42 0.85 36.51
CA GLY A 1079 13.00 0.88 35.16
C GLY A 1079 13.20 2.31 34.64
N GLN A 1080 12.23 3.20 34.89
CA GLN A 1080 12.32 4.60 34.45
C GLN A 1080 13.18 5.47 35.38
N LEU A 1081 13.30 5.14 36.67
CA LEU A 1081 14.30 5.75 37.55
C LEU A 1081 15.73 5.34 37.15
N ALA A 1082 15.94 4.05 36.84
CA ALA A 1082 17.22 3.52 36.36
C ALA A 1082 17.61 4.05 34.97
N ASN A 1083 16.63 4.33 34.11
CA ASN A 1083 16.83 5.03 32.83
C ASN A 1083 17.51 6.40 33.02
N ALA A 1084 17.02 7.22 33.95
CA ALA A 1084 17.59 8.54 34.22
C ALA A 1084 18.90 8.46 35.01
N LEU A 1085 18.92 7.70 36.11
CA LEU A 1085 19.98 7.79 37.12
C LEU A 1085 21.08 6.73 36.96
N ASN A 1086 20.77 5.55 36.44
CA ASN A 1086 21.71 4.43 36.36
C ASN A 1086 22.27 4.17 34.96
N ARG A 1087 21.75 4.82 33.92
CA ARG A 1087 22.31 4.77 32.57
C ARG A 1087 23.63 5.55 32.52
N LEU A 1088 24.72 4.88 32.21
CA LEU A 1088 26.09 5.41 32.14
C LEU A 1088 26.57 5.46 30.68
N ASN A 1089 27.36 6.47 30.31
CA ASN A 1089 28.11 6.42 29.05
C ASN A 1089 29.18 5.30 29.09
N ILE A 1090 29.61 4.78 27.94
CA ILE A 1090 30.65 3.72 27.89
C ILE A 1090 31.96 4.13 28.59
N ASP A 1091 32.38 5.39 28.42
CA ASP A 1091 33.59 5.95 29.06
C ASP A 1091 33.41 6.27 30.56
N GLU A 1092 32.18 6.15 31.09
CA GLU A 1092 31.81 6.53 32.45
C GLU A 1092 31.88 5.32 33.39
N ALA A 1093 32.51 5.49 34.56
CA ALA A 1093 32.72 4.42 35.53
C ALA A 1093 31.61 4.40 36.60
N SER A 1094 31.30 3.20 37.11
CA SER A 1094 30.37 3.01 38.23
C SER A 1094 31.11 2.95 39.57
N THR A 1095 30.40 3.19 40.68
CA THR A 1095 30.92 2.93 42.03
C THR A 1095 31.20 1.45 42.31
N SER A 1096 30.55 0.52 41.58
CA SER A 1096 30.70 -0.93 41.76
C SER A 1096 31.53 -1.62 40.67
N SER A 1097 31.89 -0.94 39.58
CA SER A 1097 32.67 -1.51 38.46
C SER A 1097 33.35 -0.43 37.60
N PRO A 1098 34.55 -0.69 37.05
CA PRO A 1098 35.25 0.25 36.17
C PRO A 1098 34.49 0.51 34.87
N SER A 1099 34.79 1.63 34.20
CA SER A 1099 34.26 1.97 32.88
C SER A 1099 34.62 0.92 31.82
N HIS A 1100 33.69 0.62 30.91
CA HIS A 1100 33.87 -0.35 29.84
C HIS A 1100 34.60 0.28 28.64
N SER A 1101 35.87 0.68 28.80
CA SER A 1101 36.66 1.34 27.74
C SER A 1101 37.08 0.44 26.57
N GLU A 1102 36.59 -0.80 26.51
CA GLU A 1102 36.75 -1.71 25.37
C GLU A 1102 35.45 -1.73 24.54
N GLU A 1103 35.55 -1.81 23.22
CA GLU A 1103 34.36 -1.78 22.36
C GLU A 1103 33.44 -2.99 22.62
N LEU A 1104 32.25 -2.72 23.17
CA LEU A 1104 31.20 -3.72 23.35
C LEU A 1104 30.85 -4.38 22.00
N PRO A 1105 30.51 -5.69 21.99
CA PRO A 1105 30.27 -6.43 20.76
C PRO A 1105 29.12 -5.82 19.94
N LEU A 1106 29.37 -5.61 18.64
CA LEU A 1106 28.39 -5.06 17.71
C LEU A 1106 27.15 -5.96 17.61
N ILE A 1107 25.98 -5.34 17.72
CA ILE A 1107 24.68 -6.02 17.58
C ILE A 1107 24.32 -6.06 16.10
N SER A 1108 24.09 -7.25 15.55
CA SER A 1108 23.58 -7.39 14.18
C SER A 1108 22.10 -7.04 14.11
N ALA A 1109 21.73 -6.15 13.21
CA ALA A 1109 20.36 -5.72 12.94
C ALA A 1109 20.02 -5.88 11.46
N THR A 1110 18.81 -6.31 11.12
CA THR A 1110 18.35 -6.36 9.74
C THR A 1110 17.55 -5.09 9.42
N ALA A 1111 18.13 -4.22 8.59
CA ALA A 1111 17.49 -3.02 8.08
C ALA A 1111 16.64 -3.36 6.85
N THR A 1112 15.42 -2.84 6.79
CA THR A 1112 14.44 -3.16 5.76
C THR A 1112 13.95 -1.92 5.03
N ASP A 1113 14.34 -1.76 3.77
CA ASP A 1113 13.86 -0.70 2.88
C ASP A 1113 12.59 -1.13 2.13
N LYS A 1114 11.46 -0.46 2.41
CA LYS A 1114 10.15 -0.75 1.81
C LYS A 1114 10.03 -0.31 0.33
N ARG A 1115 10.95 0.52 -0.19
CA ARG A 1115 10.81 1.18 -1.50
C ARG A 1115 11.33 0.37 -2.68
N GLN A 1116 12.10 -0.70 -2.46
CA GLN A 1116 12.74 -1.43 -3.56
C GLN A 1116 11.70 -2.11 -4.48
N ARG A 1117 11.88 -1.92 -5.79
CA ARG A 1117 11.06 -2.54 -6.83
C ARG A 1117 11.84 -3.67 -7.50
N ARG A 1118 11.25 -4.87 -7.57
CA ARG A 1118 11.83 -6.04 -8.26
C ARG A 1118 10.96 -6.46 -9.43
N LEU A 1119 11.61 -6.91 -10.51
CA LEU A 1119 10.94 -7.38 -11.73
C LEU A 1119 10.57 -8.86 -11.60
N PHE A 1120 9.29 -9.19 -11.74
CA PHE A 1120 8.76 -10.55 -11.69
C PHE A 1120 8.21 -11.00 -13.05
N GLN A 1121 8.30 -12.30 -13.35
CA GLN A 1121 7.65 -12.91 -14.51
C GLN A 1121 6.24 -13.41 -14.15
N LYS A 1122 5.21 -13.03 -14.91
CA LYS A 1122 3.82 -13.44 -14.63
C LYS A 1122 3.56 -14.87 -15.10
N ALA A 1123 3.22 -15.75 -14.17
CA ALA A 1123 2.98 -17.18 -14.41
C ALA A 1123 1.87 -17.41 -15.46
N ASP A 1124 0.67 -16.85 -15.26
CA ASP A 1124 -0.51 -17.06 -16.12
C ASP A 1124 -0.21 -16.74 -17.60
N MET A 1125 0.44 -15.59 -17.84
CA MET A 1125 0.81 -15.11 -19.17
C MET A 1125 1.93 -15.96 -19.77
N THR A 1126 2.89 -16.41 -18.95
CA THR A 1126 3.93 -17.34 -19.38
C THR A 1126 3.34 -18.67 -19.83
N TYR A 1127 2.43 -19.27 -19.07
CA TYR A 1127 1.79 -20.54 -19.44
C TYR A 1127 0.96 -20.42 -20.71
N LEU A 1128 0.26 -19.29 -20.91
CA LEU A 1128 -0.50 -19.02 -22.13
C LEU A 1128 0.42 -18.90 -23.37
N ILE A 1129 1.51 -18.13 -23.26
CA ILE A 1129 2.53 -17.98 -24.32
C ILE A 1129 3.20 -19.32 -24.62
N VAL A 1130 3.60 -20.07 -23.60
CA VAL A 1130 4.18 -21.41 -23.73
C VAL A 1130 3.20 -22.37 -24.39
N GLY A 1131 1.90 -22.33 -24.08
CA GLY A 1131 0.88 -23.15 -24.74
C GLY A 1131 0.79 -22.90 -26.26
N ILE A 1132 0.85 -21.64 -26.70
CA ILE A 1132 0.85 -21.29 -28.14
C ILE A 1132 2.17 -21.72 -28.80
N LEU A 1133 3.31 -21.52 -28.14
CA LEU A 1133 4.61 -22.00 -28.63
C LEU A 1133 4.67 -23.53 -28.73
N SER A 1134 4.10 -24.26 -27.75
CA SER A 1134 3.98 -25.72 -27.78
C SER A 1134 3.11 -26.20 -28.94
N LEU A 1135 2.00 -25.52 -29.25
CA LEU A 1135 1.20 -25.82 -30.44
C LEU A 1135 2.02 -25.61 -31.74
N CYS A 1136 2.81 -24.53 -31.81
CA CYS A 1136 3.73 -24.28 -32.92
C CYS A 1136 4.79 -25.39 -33.07
N PHE A 1137 5.37 -25.85 -31.96
CA PHE A 1137 6.34 -26.94 -31.91
C PHE A 1137 5.73 -28.27 -32.38
N LEU A 1138 4.56 -28.65 -31.85
CA LEU A 1138 3.84 -29.88 -32.21
C LEU A 1138 3.46 -29.93 -33.70
N ILE A 1139 3.00 -28.81 -34.27
CA ILE A 1139 2.62 -28.75 -35.70
C ILE A 1139 3.85 -28.92 -36.61
N ASN A 1140 4.95 -28.22 -36.31
CA ASN A 1140 6.14 -28.29 -37.15
C ASN A 1140 6.90 -29.62 -36.97
N THR A 1141 6.90 -30.21 -35.78
CA THR A 1141 7.47 -31.55 -35.55
C THR A 1141 6.66 -32.65 -36.23
N TRP A 1142 5.31 -32.61 -36.21
CA TRP A 1142 4.46 -33.51 -37.02
C TRP A 1142 4.85 -33.45 -38.50
N ALA A 1143 5.04 -32.25 -39.06
CA ALA A 1143 5.44 -32.06 -40.44
C ALA A 1143 6.86 -32.60 -40.75
N LEU A 1144 7.84 -32.39 -39.87
CA LEU A 1144 9.17 -32.97 -40.01
C LEU A 1144 9.14 -34.50 -39.96
N VAL A 1145 8.40 -35.09 -39.01
CA VAL A 1145 8.19 -36.55 -38.91
C VAL A 1145 7.48 -37.07 -40.17
N SER A 1146 6.52 -36.33 -40.73
CA SER A 1146 5.84 -36.70 -41.98
C SER A 1146 6.79 -36.73 -43.18
N SER A 1147 7.61 -35.69 -43.39
CA SER A 1147 8.65 -35.70 -44.43
C SER A 1147 9.67 -36.84 -44.21
N GLY A 1148 10.05 -37.13 -42.96
CA GLY A 1148 10.91 -38.26 -42.61
C GLY A 1148 10.30 -39.62 -42.98
N LEU A 1149 9.07 -39.89 -42.58
CA LEU A 1149 8.34 -41.13 -42.90
C LEU A 1149 8.15 -41.32 -44.42
N LYS A 1150 7.90 -40.23 -45.16
CA LYS A 1150 7.86 -40.24 -46.63
C LYS A 1150 9.24 -40.55 -47.24
N ARG A 1151 10.32 -39.98 -46.71
CA ARG A 1151 11.69 -40.15 -47.24
C ARG A 1151 12.30 -41.52 -46.97
N PHE A 1152 12.06 -42.10 -45.79
CA PHE A 1152 12.70 -43.35 -45.36
C PHE A 1152 11.79 -44.60 -45.46
N ILE A 1153 10.46 -44.44 -45.40
CA ILE A 1153 9.50 -45.56 -45.33
C ILE A 1153 8.44 -45.47 -46.46
N ASN A 1154 8.47 -44.41 -47.29
CA ASN A 1154 7.53 -44.15 -48.39
C ASN A 1154 6.04 -44.19 -47.98
N TYR A 1155 5.75 -43.91 -46.70
CA TYR A 1155 4.41 -44.04 -46.13
C TYR A 1155 3.49 -42.88 -46.56
N ARG A 1156 2.33 -43.19 -47.16
CA ARG A 1156 1.33 -42.21 -47.65
C ARG A 1156 -0.06 -42.39 -46.99
N GLY A 1157 -0.08 -42.58 -45.66
CA GLY A 1157 -1.31 -42.82 -44.90
C GLY A 1157 -2.19 -41.58 -44.62
N LYS A 1158 -3.37 -41.80 -44.02
CA LYS A 1158 -4.40 -40.76 -43.79
C LYS A 1158 -3.99 -39.63 -42.83
N PHE A 1159 -2.96 -39.82 -42.00
CA PHE A 1159 -2.44 -38.81 -41.06
C PHE A 1159 -1.22 -38.04 -41.59
N PHE A 1160 -0.86 -38.23 -42.87
CA PHE A 1160 0.30 -37.61 -43.50
C PHE A 1160 0.10 -36.10 -43.72
N LEU A 1161 1.06 -35.30 -43.24
CA LEU A 1161 1.03 -33.83 -43.32
C LEU A 1161 2.18 -33.32 -44.20
N ASP A 1162 1.93 -33.17 -45.50
CA ASP A 1162 2.90 -32.57 -46.43
C ASP A 1162 2.84 -31.04 -46.40
N LEU A 1163 3.73 -30.43 -45.61
CA LEU A 1163 4.02 -28.99 -45.62
C LEU A 1163 5.36 -28.67 -46.31
N GLU A 1164 5.92 -29.62 -47.05
CA GLU A 1164 7.10 -29.40 -47.90
C GLU A 1164 6.64 -29.09 -49.34
N MET A 1165 5.51 -29.65 -49.79
CA MET A 1165 4.88 -29.41 -51.10
C MET A 1165 5.82 -29.57 -52.30
N LYS A 1166 6.84 -30.43 -52.11
CA LYS A 1166 7.89 -30.71 -53.10
C LYS A 1166 7.30 -31.23 -54.42
N ASP A 1167 7.98 -30.92 -55.52
CA ASP A 1167 7.63 -31.27 -56.90
C ASP A 1167 6.36 -30.59 -57.46
N LEU A 1168 5.63 -29.76 -56.69
CA LEU A 1168 4.33 -29.22 -57.12
C LEU A 1168 4.45 -28.11 -58.18
N VAL A 1169 5.20 -27.04 -57.88
CA VAL A 1169 5.40 -25.87 -58.75
C VAL A 1169 6.89 -25.50 -58.86
N PRO A 1170 7.33 -24.87 -59.96
CA PRO A 1170 8.66 -24.28 -60.11
C PRO A 1170 8.78 -22.91 -59.40
N PRO A 1171 9.99 -22.32 -59.30
CA PRO A 1171 10.16 -20.93 -58.88
C PRO A 1171 9.42 -19.95 -59.81
N ASP A 1172 9.10 -18.76 -59.27
CA ASP A 1172 8.39 -17.68 -59.97
C ASP A 1172 7.05 -18.11 -60.63
N TYR A 1173 6.39 -19.15 -60.10
CA TYR A 1173 5.15 -19.74 -60.66
C TYR A 1173 3.97 -18.76 -60.77
N ASN A 1174 3.95 -17.72 -59.94
CA ASN A 1174 2.94 -16.66 -59.98
C ASN A 1174 3.26 -15.54 -61.00
N SER A 1175 4.42 -15.58 -61.67
CA SER A 1175 4.70 -14.68 -62.79
C SER A 1175 3.82 -15.04 -63.99
N ILE A 1176 3.36 -14.01 -64.70
CA ILE A 1176 2.41 -14.16 -65.82
C ILE A 1176 2.95 -15.15 -66.86
N ALA A 1177 4.23 -15.04 -67.23
CA ALA A 1177 4.87 -15.89 -68.21
C ALA A 1177 5.01 -17.37 -67.78
N MET A 1178 5.11 -17.64 -66.47
CA MET A 1178 5.20 -19.00 -65.95
C MET A 1178 3.82 -19.66 -65.87
N ALA A 1179 2.81 -18.91 -65.43
CA ALA A 1179 1.44 -19.39 -65.35
C ALA A 1179 0.81 -19.60 -66.74
N THR A 1180 1.01 -18.69 -67.71
CA THR A 1180 0.53 -18.88 -69.09
C THR A 1180 1.21 -20.05 -69.79
N SER A 1181 2.51 -20.28 -69.55
CA SER A 1181 3.21 -21.45 -70.13
C SER A 1181 2.57 -22.78 -69.74
N LEU A 1182 2.06 -22.91 -68.50
CA LEU A 1182 1.36 -24.10 -68.03
C LEU A 1182 0.01 -24.29 -68.71
N LEU A 1183 -0.70 -23.20 -69.02
CA LEU A 1183 -2.02 -23.25 -69.68
C LEU A 1183 -1.93 -23.41 -71.19
N SER A 1184 -0.85 -22.96 -71.83
CA SER A 1184 -0.71 -22.97 -73.30
C SER A 1184 -0.95 -24.33 -74.01
N PRO A 1185 -0.73 -25.52 -73.39
CA PRO A 1185 -1.08 -26.81 -73.99
C PRO A 1185 -2.52 -27.28 -73.72
N SER A 1186 -3.31 -26.57 -72.90
CA SER A 1186 -4.65 -27.03 -72.49
C SER A 1186 -5.73 -26.79 -73.57
N ASN A 1187 -6.81 -27.55 -73.48
CA ASN A 1187 -8.00 -27.47 -74.33
C ASN A 1187 -9.06 -26.46 -73.86
N TYR A 1188 -8.80 -25.68 -72.80
CA TYR A 1188 -9.81 -24.81 -72.18
C TYR A 1188 -10.42 -23.76 -73.13
N SER A 1189 -9.67 -23.20 -74.08
CA SER A 1189 -10.16 -22.18 -75.03
C SER A 1189 -11.23 -22.69 -75.99
N LYS A 1190 -11.35 -24.02 -76.20
CA LYS A 1190 -12.49 -24.67 -76.89
C LYS A 1190 -13.84 -24.42 -76.19
N TYR A 1191 -13.82 -23.91 -74.96
CA TYR A 1191 -14.98 -23.66 -74.09
C TYR A 1191 -15.06 -22.19 -73.62
N LEU A 1192 -14.30 -21.26 -74.20
CA LEU A 1192 -14.56 -19.82 -74.10
C LEU A 1192 -15.28 -19.35 -75.35
N ASP A 1193 -16.54 -18.93 -75.21
CA ASP A 1193 -17.30 -18.33 -76.30
C ASP A 1193 -16.72 -16.95 -76.65
N SER A 1194 -16.39 -16.73 -77.93
CA SER A 1194 -15.69 -15.55 -78.44
C SER A 1194 -16.59 -14.31 -78.57
N GLY A 1195 -17.09 -13.81 -77.43
CA GLY A 1195 -17.79 -12.53 -77.35
C GLY A 1195 -18.56 -12.29 -76.05
N ASP A 1196 -18.91 -13.34 -75.30
CA ASP A 1196 -19.79 -13.23 -74.13
C ASP A 1196 -19.25 -14.06 -72.95
N GLU A 1197 -18.55 -13.41 -72.01
CA GLU A 1197 -17.82 -14.06 -70.90
C GLU A 1197 -18.72 -14.73 -69.83
N GLN A 1198 -20.00 -14.96 -70.12
CA GLN A 1198 -20.96 -15.71 -69.30
C GLN A 1198 -21.70 -16.84 -70.05
N GLY A 1199 -21.16 -17.28 -71.20
CA GLY A 1199 -21.67 -18.44 -71.95
C GLY A 1199 -21.85 -19.70 -71.06
N PRO A 1200 -22.99 -20.42 -71.17
CA PRO A 1200 -23.29 -21.55 -70.28
C PRO A 1200 -22.39 -22.77 -70.47
N GLY A 1201 -21.58 -22.83 -71.54
CA GLY A 1201 -20.75 -23.98 -71.91
C GLY A 1201 -19.73 -24.43 -70.85
N MET A 1202 -19.29 -23.53 -69.96
CA MET A 1202 -18.39 -23.90 -68.85
C MET A 1202 -19.10 -24.46 -67.60
N LEU A 1203 -20.43 -24.32 -67.46
CA LEU A 1203 -21.15 -24.72 -66.26
C LEU A 1203 -21.31 -26.25 -66.16
N GLY A 1204 -20.38 -26.87 -65.43
CA GLY A 1204 -20.34 -28.32 -65.18
C GLY A 1204 -18.99 -28.97 -65.49
N LEU A 1205 -18.11 -28.25 -66.20
CA LEU A 1205 -16.78 -28.72 -66.54
C LEU A 1205 -15.92 -28.99 -65.30
N ARG A 1206 -15.05 -30.00 -65.42
CA ARG A 1206 -14.11 -30.43 -64.37
C ARG A 1206 -12.69 -30.36 -64.89
N PHE A 1207 -11.81 -29.70 -64.15
CA PHE A 1207 -10.42 -29.44 -64.51
C PHE A 1207 -9.48 -30.26 -63.63
N ARG A 1208 -8.34 -30.68 -64.18
CA ARG A 1208 -7.29 -31.39 -63.42
C ARG A 1208 -5.91 -31.01 -63.93
N MET A 1209 -4.93 -30.94 -63.02
CA MET A 1209 -3.53 -30.73 -63.39
C MET A 1209 -2.80 -32.08 -63.52
N GLY A 1210 -2.08 -32.27 -64.61
CA GLY A 1210 -1.31 -33.49 -64.85
C GLY A 1210 -0.93 -33.67 -66.32
N TRP A 1211 -0.60 -34.90 -66.68
CA TRP A 1211 -0.25 -35.30 -68.03
C TRP A 1211 -1.51 -35.56 -68.86
N PHE A 1212 -1.59 -34.92 -70.02
CA PHE A 1212 -2.61 -35.11 -71.03
C PHE A 1212 -1.97 -35.50 -72.38
N ILE A 1213 -2.77 -35.97 -73.32
CA ILE A 1213 -2.36 -36.21 -74.71
C ILE A 1213 -3.46 -35.77 -75.68
N ARG A 1214 -3.06 -35.09 -76.75
CA ARG A 1214 -3.95 -34.69 -77.85
C ARG A 1214 -4.19 -35.89 -78.77
N LYS A 1215 -5.44 -36.08 -79.19
CA LYS A 1215 -5.83 -37.14 -80.13
C LYS A 1215 -5.09 -36.99 -81.47
N GLY A 1216 -4.22 -37.96 -81.76
CA GLY A 1216 -3.32 -37.95 -82.94
C GLY A 1216 -1.92 -37.36 -82.68
N GLY A 1217 -1.66 -36.77 -81.51
CA GLY A 1217 -0.32 -36.35 -81.09
C GLY A 1217 0.45 -37.48 -80.39
N GLN A 1218 1.78 -37.42 -80.45
CA GLN A 1218 2.67 -38.40 -79.77
C GLN A 1218 3.23 -37.90 -78.42
N GLU A 1219 3.29 -36.59 -78.18
CA GLU A 1219 3.80 -36.03 -76.92
C GLU A 1219 2.77 -36.01 -75.78
N ARG A 1220 3.27 -36.16 -74.55
CA ARG A 1220 2.51 -35.95 -73.31
C ARG A 1220 2.69 -34.51 -72.83
N GLU A 1221 1.60 -33.77 -72.71
CA GLU A 1221 1.59 -32.37 -72.30
C GLU A 1221 1.25 -32.24 -70.81
N LEU A 1222 2.06 -31.52 -70.03
CA LEU A 1222 1.80 -31.23 -68.62
C LEU A 1222 1.03 -29.91 -68.51
N THR A 1223 -0.26 -29.96 -68.15
CA THR A 1223 -1.14 -28.78 -68.16
C THR A 1223 -2.35 -28.94 -67.21
N ILE A 1224 -3.24 -27.94 -67.21
CA ILE A 1224 -4.55 -27.94 -66.51
C ILE A 1224 -5.65 -28.10 -67.56
N GLY A 1225 -5.98 -29.35 -67.90
CA GLY A 1225 -6.96 -29.69 -68.93
C GLY A 1225 -8.38 -29.89 -68.41
N VAL A 1226 -9.36 -29.73 -69.29
CA VAL A 1226 -10.76 -30.14 -69.08
C VAL A 1226 -10.86 -31.66 -69.21
N LEU A 1227 -11.43 -32.33 -68.20
CA LEU A 1227 -11.66 -33.76 -68.20
C LEU A 1227 -12.85 -34.15 -69.10
N ASN A 1228 -12.77 -35.35 -69.68
CA ASN A 1228 -13.77 -35.97 -70.55
C ASN A 1228 -13.94 -35.31 -71.93
N ASP A 1229 -12.99 -34.48 -72.38
CA ASP A 1229 -12.94 -34.03 -73.78
C ASP A 1229 -12.53 -35.21 -74.69
N PRO A 1230 -13.28 -35.52 -75.77
CA PRO A 1230 -12.95 -36.62 -76.68
C PRO A 1230 -11.65 -36.42 -77.46
N ASP A 1231 -11.06 -35.23 -77.45
CA ASP A 1231 -9.83 -34.91 -78.19
C ASP A 1231 -8.61 -34.66 -77.27
N PHE A 1232 -8.80 -34.66 -75.94
CA PHE A 1232 -7.75 -34.36 -74.95
C PHE A 1232 -7.81 -35.30 -73.73
N GLN A 1233 -7.08 -36.42 -73.81
CA GLN A 1233 -7.18 -37.49 -72.82
C GLN A 1233 -6.23 -37.26 -71.63
N PHE A 1234 -6.75 -37.38 -70.41
CA PHE A 1234 -5.95 -37.36 -69.18
C PHE A 1234 -5.26 -38.70 -68.93
N LEU A 1235 -3.93 -38.69 -68.75
CA LEU A 1235 -3.10 -39.87 -68.52
C LEU A 1235 -2.76 -40.10 -67.05
N GLY A 1236 -2.55 -39.04 -66.27
CA GLY A 1236 -2.12 -39.17 -64.87
C GLY A 1236 -1.72 -37.86 -64.21
N GLY A 1237 -1.55 -37.86 -62.89
CA GLY A 1237 -1.07 -36.68 -62.15
C GLY A 1237 0.43 -36.44 -62.37
N LYS A 1238 0.96 -35.28 -61.99
CA LYS A 1238 2.39 -34.95 -62.23
C LYS A 1238 3.38 -36.03 -61.71
N GLN A 1239 3.09 -36.65 -60.56
CA GLN A 1239 3.90 -37.71 -59.95
C GLN A 1239 3.64 -39.14 -60.48
N SER A 1240 2.72 -39.36 -61.42
CA SER A 1240 2.68 -40.64 -62.13
C SER A 1240 3.65 -40.59 -63.31
N ASN A 1241 4.84 -41.14 -63.08
CA ASN A 1241 5.58 -41.80 -64.16
C ASN A 1241 4.61 -42.78 -64.86
N GLY A 1242 4.62 -42.94 -66.18
CA GLY A 1242 5.84 -43.14 -66.96
C GLY A 1242 5.96 -44.64 -67.11
#